data_AF-A0A2V9YYX8-F1
#
_entry.id   AF-A0A2V9YYX8-F1
#
_cell.length_a   1.000
_cell.length_b   1.000
_cell.length_c   1.000
_cell.angle_alpha   90.00
_cell.angle_beta   90.00
_cell.angle_gamma   90.00
#
_symmetry.space_group_name_H-M   'P 1'
#
loop_
_entity.id
_entity.type
_entity.pdbx_description
1 polymer ?
#
loop_
_entity_poly.entity_id
_entity_poly.type
_entity_poly.pdbx_seq_one_letter_code
_entity_poly.pdbx_strand_id
1 'polypeptide(L)'
;GVTELPNARVWGAVKSQEILANPDSAQTMADLLHFAEEIESEAVDPEALWTLADHHSYELDLTYSGNAGNGFFNALFRRRGSERLMARAPGEKTTLSAKPWTSYASNPLQVKAARSLMPQLRKLLNEKLPDYMVPSAFVMLDVLPLTPNGKVDKRALPAPDQSRPDLEEDYVAPRNPVEEVLANIWAEVLRLERVGAHDDFFDLGGHSLLATQVVSRVRESLQVELPLRALFESPTLSSLAEVIARGRLERDGLLSPPILPVPRRGELPLSFAQQRLWFLDQLQPDNPFYNISRGLRLRGALDVNALEQALNEIVRRHEVLRTTFATVDDHPVQVIAPSLRVDLPVTDLSSLSESQREAEVWRLVRQDTQQPINLAHGPIMRVALLRLSADDHVLLLSIHHIASDGWSTVIFIRELGILYEAFRKGQPSPLPDLPIQYADYAVWQRHWLQGEVLEKQLSYWREQLHGVPPVLELRTDHPRPENQSYRGAIHSLNLPHNLVDSLRTFSQQEGVTLFMTLLAVYQVLLWRHSGQSDFIVGTDVANRNRVETEDLIGFFVNVLPLRANLTSNPTFQELLASVRETALGAYTHQDMPLDKLVEELQPERSMSHNPLVQVLFVLQNTPRETLEVPGLTMTRFGVVDTAKFDLAMFLNESEEGIRLILQYNPDLFDETTIQRMTSHYEVLLRSVIAKQDAHLTALMEVLAESDRQKRLLDEKEFEEASLRKLKGLKRKTTAKS
;
A
#
# COMPACT_ATOMS: atom_id res chain seq x y z
N GLY A 1 -57.08 -31.38 -8.42
CA GLY A 1 -56.00 -30.52 -8.88
C GLY A 1 -55.16 -31.32 -9.85
N VAL A 2 -54.58 -30.66 -10.85
CA VAL A 2 -53.56 -31.24 -11.72
C VAL A 2 -52.23 -30.80 -11.15
N THR A 3 -51.33 -31.74 -10.87
CA THR A 3 -50.03 -31.46 -10.25
C THR A 3 -48.92 -31.63 -11.27
N GLU A 4 -47.77 -31.01 -11.00
CA GLU A 4 -46.54 -31.21 -11.79
C GLU A 4 -46.69 -30.78 -13.25
N LEU A 5 -47.39 -29.67 -13.49
CA LEU A 5 -47.53 -29.07 -14.81
C LEU A 5 -46.27 -28.26 -15.15
N PRO A 6 -45.57 -28.56 -16.26
CA PRO A 6 -44.44 -27.75 -16.72
C PRO A 6 -44.95 -26.38 -17.15
N ASN A 7 -44.37 -25.31 -16.61
CA ASN A 7 -44.80 -23.95 -16.90
C ASN A 7 -44.18 -23.45 -18.20
N ALA A 8 -44.99 -23.31 -19.27
CA ALA A 8 -44.54 -22.87 -20.59
C ALA A 8 -43.71 -21.58 -20.59
N ARG A 9 -43.95 -20.69 -19.62
CA ARG A 9 -43.25 -19.39 -19.54
C ARG A 9 -41.82 -19.48 -18.99
N VAL A 10 -41.46 -20.57 -18.32
CA VAL A 10 -40.12 -20.76 -17.72
C VAL A 10 -39.48 -22.09 -18.10
N TRP A 11 -40.21 -22.96 -18.79
CA TRP A 11 -39.79 -24.31 -19.15
C TRP A 11 -38.53 -24.31 -20.02
N GLY A 12 -38.45 -23.41 -21.00
CA GLY A 12 -37.26 -23.22 -21.83
C GLY A 12 -36.02 -22.90 -20.99
N ALA A 13 -36.12 -21.96 -20.04
CA ALA A 13 -35.01 -21.58 -19.17
C ALA A 13 -34.57 -22.72 -18.23
N VAL A 14 -35.51 -23.52 -17.71
CA VAL A 14 -35.19 -24.69 -16.88
C VAL A 14 -34.45 -25.75 -17.67
N LYS A 15 -34.88 -26.03 -18.91
CA LYS A 15 -34.22 -27.01 -19.78
C LYS A 15 -32.85 -26.53 -20.26
N SER A 16 -32.69 -25.25 -20.59
CA SER A 16 -31.38 -24.68 -20.87
C SER A 16 -30.43 -24.81 -19.66
N GLN A 17 -30.93 -24.65 -18.43
CA GLN A 17 -30.13 -24.85 -17.23
C GLN A 17 -29.69 -26.32 -17.05
N GLU A 18 -30.58 -27.28 -17.28
CA GLU A 18 -30.24 -28.72 -17.23
C GLU A 18 -29.19 -29.11 -18.27
N ILE A 19 -29.27 -28.55 -19.48
CA ILE A 19 -28.30 -28.77 -20.57
C ILE A 19 -26.94 -28.14 -20.23
N LEU A 20 -26.93 -26.90 -19.73
CA LEU A 20 -25.70 -26.22 -19.31
C LEU A 20 -25.00 -26.91 -18.12
N ALA A 21 -25.77 -27.61 -17.28
CA ALA A 21 -25.22 -28.43 -16.20
C ALA A 21 -24.56 -29.74 -16.71
N ASN A 22 -24.72 -30.09 -17.98
CA ASN A 22 -24.19 -31.32 -18.58
C ASN A 22 -23.44 -31.03 -19.90
N PRO A 23 -22.14 -30.67 -19.83
CA PRO A 23 -21.38 -30.05 -20.93
C PRO A 23 -21.17 -30.92 -22.18
N ASP A 24 -21.48 -32.21 -22.14
CA ASP A 24 -21.43 -33.10 -23.31
C ASP A 24 -22.63 -32.95 -24.26
N SER A 25 -23.66 -32.20 -23.88
CA SER A 25 -24.95 -32.18 -24.58
C SER A 25 -25.19 -31.00 -25.53
N ALA A 26 -24.46 -29.89 -25.40
CA ALA A 26 -24.52 -28.76 -26.33
C ALA A 26 -23.17 -28.03 -26.39
N GLN A 27 -22.54 -28.00 -27.57
CA GLN A 27 -21.22 -27.39 -27.76
C GLN A 27 -21.29 -25.99 -28.36
N THR A 28 -22.44 -25.60 -28.92
CA THR A 28 -22.64 -24.30 -29.55
C THR A 28 -23.96 -23.65 -29.15
N MET A 29 -24.04 -22.32 -29.30
CA MET A 29 -25.29 -21.55 -29.10
C MET A 29 -26.40 -21.99 -30.05
N ALA A 30 -26.05 -22.51 -31.22
CA ALA A 30 -27.02 -23.05 -32.18
C ALA A 30 -27.65 -24.35 -31.68
N ASP A 31 -26.89 -25.21 -30.99
CA ASP A 31 -27.40 -26.44 -30.38
C ASP A 31 -28.42 -26.11 -29.28
N LEU A 32 -28.10 -25.14 -28.42
CA LEU A 32 -28.99 -24.65 -27.36
C LEU A 32 -30.31 -24.09 -27.90
N LEU A 33 -30.27 -23.33 -29.00
CA LEU A 33 -31.45 -22.76 -29.64
C LEU A 33 -32.31 -23.83 -30.34
N HIS A 34 -31.69 -24.84 -30.96
CA HIS A 34 -32.40 -25.94 -31.60
C HIS A 34 -33.15 -26.81 -30.58
N PHE A 35 -32.53 -27.11 -29.44
CA PHE A 35 -33.20 -27.85 -28.36
C PHE A 35 -34.35 -27.06 -27.74
N ALA A 36 -34.26 -25.72 -27.66
CA ALA A 36 -35.34 -24.89 -27.13
C ALA A 36 -36.63 -24.95 -27.98
N GLU A 37 -36.51 -25.13 -29.31
CA GLU A 37 -37.65 -25.19 -30.24
C GLU A 37 -38.44 -26.52 -30.17
N GLU A 38 -37.80 -27.68 -29.93
CA GLU A 38 -38.51 -28.97 -29.78
C GLU A 38 -39.32 -29.07 -28.46
N ILE A 39 -38.97 -28.24 -27.47
CA ILE A 39 -39.40 -28.38 -26.07
C ILE A 39 -40.67 -27.57 -25.72
N GLU A 40 -41.06 -26.57 -26.52
CA GLU A 40 -42.28 -25.76 -26.27
C GLU A 40 -43.59 -26.57 -26.38
N SER A 41 -43.57 -27.75 -26.99
CA SER A 41 -44.79 -28.51 -27.33
C SER A 41 -45.49 -29.22 -26.15
N GLU A 42 -44.83 -29.42 -25.01
CA GLU A 42 -45.37 -30.15 -23.85
C GLU A 42 -45.71 -29.27 -22.63
N ALA A 43 -45.39 -27.97 -22.68
CA ALA A 43 -45.53 -27.07 -21.55
C ALA A 43 -46.90 -26.34 -21.52
N VAL A 44 -47.42 -26.09 -20.33
CA VAL A 44 -48.75 -25.51 -20.13
C VAL A 44 -48.64 -24.05 -19.75
N ASP A 45 -49.33 -23.17 -20.49
CA ASP A 45 -49.47 -21.75 -20.13
C ASP A 45 -50.47 -21.59 -18.97
N PRO A 46 -50.06 -21.07 -17.80
CA PRO A 46 -50.96 -20.84 -16.67
C PRO A 46 -52.16 -19.93 -17.00
N GLU A 47 -52.01 -18.99 -17.95
CA GLU A 47 -53.09 -18.08 -18.34
C GLU A 47 -54.15 -18.77 -19.22
N ALA A 48 -53.74 -19.78 -20.00
CA ALA A 48 -54.68 -20.64 -20.71
C ALA A 48 -55.54 -21.45 -19.73
N LEU A 49 -54.97 -21.93 -18.62
CA LEU A 49 -55.72 -22.61 -17.56
C LEU A 49 -56.67 -21.67 -16.82
N TRP A 50 -56.27 -20.41 -16.58
CA TRP A 50 -57.13 -19.41 -15.97
C TRP A 50 -58.34 -19.10 -16.87
N THR A 51 -58.09 -18.91 -18.17
CA THR A 51 -59.13 -18.68 -19.17
C THR A 51 -60.11 -19.86 -19.24
N LEU A 52 -59.58 -21.09 -19.21
CA LEU A 52 -60.37 -22.32 -19.17
C LEU A 52 -61.23 -22.41 -17.89
N ALA A 53 -60.67 -22.06 -16.72
CA ALA A 53 -61.39 -22.07 -15.45
C ALA A 53 -62.55 -21.07 -15.45
N ASP A 54 -62.31 -19.84 -15.92
CA ASP A 54 -63.33 -18.79 -15.99
C ASP A 54 -64.48 -19.19 -16.92
N HIS A 55 -64.16 -19.74 -18.10
CA HIS A 55 -65.16 -20.20 -19.08
C HIS A 55 -66.08 -21.29 -18.54
N HIS A 56 -65.58 -22.15 -17.63
CA HIS A 56 -66.34 -23.27 -17.06
C HIS A 56 -66.85 -23.03 -15.63
N SER A 57 -66.85 -21.77 -15.14
CA SER A 57 -67.32 -21.40 -13.80
C SER A 57 -66.54 -22.03 -12.63
N TYR A 58 -65.24 -22.24 -12.83
CA TYR A 58 -64.29 -22.63 -11.79
C TYR A 58 -63.42 -21.44 -11.36
N GLU A 59 -62.99 -21.43 -10.11
CA GLU A 59 -61.85 -20.66 -9.60
C GLU A 59 -60.59 -21.52 -9.74
N LEU A 60 -59.49 -20.90 -10.14
CA LEU A 60 -58.19 -21.55 -10.27
C LEU A 60 -57.24 -21.02 -9.20
N ASP A 61 -56.78 -21.89 -8.32
CA ASP A 61 -55.65 -21.62 -7.44
C ASP A 61 -54.40 -22.29 -8.03
N LEU A 62 -53.35 -21.50 -8.27
CA LEU A 62 -52.06 -21.99 -8.75
C LEU A 62 -51.05 -21.98 -7.61
N THR A 63 -50.34 -23.09 -7.43
CA THR A 63 -49.27 -23.20 -6.42
C THR A 63 -48.02 -23.82 -7.03
N TYR A 64 -46.84 -23.53 -6.49
CA TYR A 64 -45.62 -24.20 -6.92
C TYR A 64 -45.67 -25.71 -6.65
N SER A 65 -45.11 -26.54 -7.55
CA SER A 65 -44.97 -27.97 -7.29
C SER A 65 -43.64 -28.26 -6.59
N GLY A 66 -43.69 -28.50 -5.28
CA GLY A 66 -42.49 -28.77 -4.48
C GLY A 66 -41.79 -30.10 -4.78
N ASN A 67 -42.48 -31.06 -5.42
CA ASN A 67 -41.99 -32.43 -5.62
C ASN A 67 -41.46 -32.74 -7.03
N ALA A 68 -41.80 -31.92 -8.04
CA ALA A 68 -41.51 -32.21 -9.45
C ALA A 68 -40.22 -31.52 -9.99
N GLY A 69 -39.52 -30.77 -9.15
CA GLY A 69 -38.36 -29.98 -9.56
C GLY A 69 -38.68 -28.56 -10.03
N ASN A 70 -37.68 -27.89 -10.57
CA ASN A 70 -37.72 -26.49 -10.99
C ASN A 70 -38.67 -26.29 -12.20
N GLY A 71 -39.45 -25.21 -12.23
CA GLY A 71 -40.31 -24.86 -13.38
C GLY A 71 -41.68 -25.51 -13.45
N PHE A 72 -42.08 -26.28 -12.43
CA PHE A 72 -43.39 -26.92 -12.36
C PHE A 72 -44.37 -26.22 -11.42
N PHE A 73 -45.65 -26.30 -11.73
CA PHE A 73 -46.73 -25.77 -10.89
C PHE A 73 -47.89 -26.78 -10.77
N ASN A 74 -48.72 -26.59 -9.74
CA ASN A 74 -49.95 -27.33 -9.51
C ASN A 74 -51.14 -26.39 -9.74
N ALA A 75 -52.16 -26.90 -10.42
CA ALA A 75 -53.41 -26.20 -10.71
C ALA A 75 -54.57 -26.84 -9.95
N LEU A 76 -55.20 -26.10 -9.04
CA LEU A 76 -56.39 -26.53 -8.32
C LEU A 76 -57.63 -25.80 -8.85
N PHE A 77 -58.48 -26.53 -9.55
CA PHE A 77 -59.79 -26.05 -9.99
C PHE A 77 -60.83 -26.25 -8.88
N ARG A 78 -61.54 -25.19 -8.53
CA ARG A 78 -62.62 -25.17 -7.53
C ARG A 78 -63.89 -24.67 -8.18
N ARG A 79 -65.03 -25.30 -7.92
CA ARG A 79 -66.31 -24.79 -8.43
C ARG A 79 -66.68 -23.50 -7.69
N ARG A 80 -67.07 -22.43 -8.40
CA ARG A 80 -67.50 -21.18 -7.76
C ARG A 80 -68.62 -21.47 -6.74
N GLY A 81 -68.41 -21.04 -5.48
CA GLY A 81 -69.35 -21.25 -4.37
C GLY A 81 -68.97 -22.34 -3.35
N SER A 82 -67.83 -23.02 -3.49
CA SER A 82 -67.31 -23.94 -2.46
C SER A 82 -66.40 -23.23 -1.44
N GLU A 83 -66.52 -23.59 -0.16
CA GLU A 83 -65.69 -23.03 0.94
C GLU A 83 -64.18 -23.23 0.68
N ARG A 84 -63.38 -22.24 1.10
CA ARG A 84 -61.95 -22.11 0.80
C ARG A 84 -61.11 -22.78 1.91
N LEU A 85 -60.29 -23.77 1.56
CA LEU A 85 -59.52 -24.57 2.53
C LEU A 85 -58.08 -24.08 2.81
N MET A 86 -57.59 -23.01 2.16
CA MET A 86 -56.26 -22.46 2.41
C MET A 86 -56.27 -20.99 2.83
N ALA A 87 -55.54 -20.69 3.91
CA ALA A 87 -55.44 -19.38 4.54
C ALA A 87 -54.54 -18.42 3.74
N ARG A 88 -54.96 -17.15 3.65
CA ARG A 88 -54.14 -16.04 3.14
C ARG A 88 -52.97 -15.75 4.09
N ALA A 89 -51.82 -15.35 3.55
CA ALA A 89 -50.81 -14.65 4.34
C ALA A 89 -51.38 -13.31 4.87
N PRO A 90 -51.07 -12.89 6.11
CA PRO A 90 -51.63 -11.66 6.67
C PRO A 90 -50.97 -10.42 6.04
N GLY A 91 -51.75 -9.49 5.48
CA GLY A 91 -51.23 -8.13 5.18
C GLY A 91 -51.84 -7.33 4.03
N GLU A 92 -52.52 -7.92 3.05
CA GLU A 92 -52.92 -7.15 1.86
C GLU A 92 -54.30 -6.48 1.98
N LYS A 93 -54.31 -5.15 2.09
CA LYS A 93 -55.46 -4.31 1.72
C LYS A 93 -55.36 -3.89 0.25
N THR A 94 -56.52 -3.92 -0.38
CA THR A 94 -56.86 -3.66 -1.78
C THR A 94 -56.50 -2.26 -2.29
N THR A 95 -55.57 -2.20 -3.24
CA THR A 95 -55.71 -1.58 -4.58
C THR A 95 -54.56 -2.09 -5.44
N LEU A 96 -54.82 -3.10 -6.29
CA LEU A 96 -53.83 -3.59 -7.25
C LEU A 96 -53.78 -2.62 -8.43
N SER A 97 -52.77 -1.76 -8.47
CA SER A 97 -52.29 -1.19 -9.73
C SER A 97 -51.78 -2.36 -10.59
N ALA A 98 -52.17 -2.42 -11.87
CA ALA A 98 -51.67 -3.42 -12.79
C ALA A 98 -50.15 -3.26 -12.94
N LYS A 99 -49.38 -4.02 -12.16
CA LYS A 99 -47.93 -4.18 -12.35
C LYS A 99 -47.70 -5.36 -13.31
N PRO A 100 -46.57 -5.42 -14.02
CA PRO A 100 -46.18 -6.60 -14.79
C PRO A 100 -46.17 -7.86 -13.89
N TRP A 101 -46.63 -9.00 -14.39
CA TRP A 101 -46.75 -10.24 -13.60
C TRP A 101 -45.41 -10.69 -12.95
N THR A 102 -44.27 -10.29 -13.52
CA THR A 102 -42.92 -10.47 -12.97
C THR A 102 -42.71 -9.82 -11.59
N SER A 103 -43.57 -8.89 -11.20
CA SER A 103 -43.56 -8.25 -9.87
C SER A 103 -44.46 -8.94 -8.84
N TYR A 104 -45.22 -9.97 -9.25
CA TYR A 104 -46.10 -10.76 -8.38
C TYR A 104 -45.61 -12.20 -8.16
N ALA A 105 -44.50 -12.57 -8.79
CA ALA A 105 -43.85 -13.86 -8.59
C ALA A 105 -42.38 -13.64 -8.26
N SER A 106 -41.94 -14.07 -7.08
CA SER A 106 -40.53 -14.34 -6.84
C SER A 106 -40.05 -15.27 -7.96
N ASN A 107 -38.99 -14.90 -8.69
CA ASN A 107 -38.38 -15.75 -9.70
C ASN A 107 -37.18 -16.48 -9.06
N PRO A 108 -37.40 -17.58 -8.32
CA PRO A 108 -36.31 -18.30 -7.65
C PRO A 108 -35.30 -18.87 -8.65
N LEU A 109 -35.66 -19.01 -9.93
CA LEU A 109 -34.75 -19.43 -10.99
C LEU A 109 -33.74 -18.34 -11.34
N GLN A 110 -34.15 -17.08 -11.40
CA GLN A 110 -33.25 -15.95 -11.62
C GLN A 110 -32.30 -15.75 -10.44
N VAL A 111 -32.80 -15.91 -9.21
CA VAL A 111 -31.96 -15.86 -7.99
C VAL A 111 -30.96 -17.02 -7.96
N LYS A 112 -31.39 -18.23 -8.33
CA LYS A 112 -30.51 -19.42 -8.37
C LYS A 112 -29.49 -19.37 -9.52
N ALA A 113 -29.90 -18.86 -10.70
CA ALA A 113 -29.01 -18.63 -11.83
C ALA A 113 -27.99 -17.52 -11.54
N ALA A 114 -28.42 -16.41 -10.93
CA ALA A 114 -27.51 -15.37 -10.46
C ALA A 114 -26.51 -15.93 -9.42
N ARG A 115 -26.98 -16.69 -8.42
CA ARG A 115 -26.09 -17.34 -7.45
C ARG A 115 -25.05 -18.28 -8.09
N SER A 116 -25.42 -19.00 -9.15
CA SER A 116 -24.47 -19.88 -9.85
C SER A 116 -23.51 -19.14 -10.79
N LEU A 117 -23.97 -18.07 -11.45
CA LEU A 117 -23.22 -17.40 -12.52
C LEU A 117 -22.30 -16.30 -11.99
N MET A 118 -22.70 -15.59 -10.92
CA MET A 118 -21.95 -14.46 -10.39
C MET A 118 -20.57 -14.84 -9.81
N PRO A 119 -20.40 -15.94 -9.07
CA PRO A 119 -19.08 -16.38 -8.62
C PRO A 119 -18.14 -16.73 -9.80
N GLN A 120 -18.67 -17.37 -10.84
CA GLN A 120 -17.91 -17.71 -12.05
C GLN A 120 -17.49 -16.45 -12.82
N LEU A 121 -18.38 -15.47 -12.93
CA LEU A 121 -18.09 -14.20 -13.57
C LEU A 121 -17.05 -13.40 -12.76
N ARG A 122 -17.18 -13.35 -11.44
CA ARG A 122 -16.20 -12.70 -10.55
C ARG A 122 -14.84 -13.38 -10.64
N LYS A 123 -14.78 -14.72 -10.60
CA LYS A 123 -13.54 -15.48 -10.79
C LYS A 123 -12.88 -15.14 -12.13
N LEU A 124 -13.65 -15.17 -13.23
CA LEU A 124 -13.16 -14.80 -14.56
C LEU A 124 -12.67 -13.35 -14.63
N LEU A 125 -13.30 -12.43 -13.90
CA LEU A 125 -12.88 -11.03 -13.82
C LEU A 125 -11.64 -10.88 -12.94
N ASN A 126 -11.52 -11.54 -11.80
CA ASN A 126 -10.33 -11.55 -10.95
C ASN A 126 -9.12 -12.16 -11.69
N GLU A 127 -9.34 -13.12 -12.59
CA GLU A 127 -8.29 -13.66 -13.47
C GLU A 127 -7.78 -12.64 -14.51
N LYS A 128 -8.51 -11.54 -14.74
CA LYS A 128 -8.24 -10.58 -15.84
C LYS A 128 -8.15 -9.12 -15.41
N LEU A 129 -8.61 -8.79 -14.21
CA LEU A 129 -8.77 -7.45 -13.67
C LEU A 129 -8.29 -7.44 -12.21
N PRO A 130 -7.65 -6.35 -11.75
CA PRO A 130 -7.37 -6.13 -10.33
C PRO A 130 -8.64 -6.01 -9.50
N ASP A 131 -8.57 -6.38 -8.21
CA ASP A 131 -9.71 -6.39 -7.28
C ASP A 131 -10.54 -5.11 -7.25
N TYR A 132 -9.90 -3.94 -7.32
CA TYR A 132 -10.60 -2.65 -7.29
C TYR A 132 -11.39 -2.34 -8.59
N MET A 133 -11.08 -3.01 -9.70
CA MET A 133 -11.81 -2.89 -10.97
C MET A 133 -12.96 -3.90 -11.09
N VAL A 134 -13.00 -4.90 -10.21
CA VAL A 134 -14.04 -5.92 -10.22
C VAL A 134 -15.27 -5.32 -9.52
N PRO A 135 -16.44 -5.26 -10.20
CA PRO A 135 -17.63 -4.64 -9.61
C PRO A 135 -17.96 -5.21 -8.22
N SER A 136 -18.25 -4.31 -7.29
CA SER A 136 -18.61 -4.68 -5.92
C SER A 136 -19.96 -5.40 -5.83
N ALA A 137 -20.81 -5.26 -6.84
CA ALA A 137 -22.06 -6.00 -7.00
C ALA A 137 -22.35 -6.27 -8.48
N PHE A 138 -22.99 -7.40 -8.75
CA PHE A 138 -23.51 -7.75 -10.08
C PHE A 138 -25.04 -7.83 -10.02
N VAL A 139 -25.70 -7.12 -10.95
CA VAL A 139 -27.17 -7.08 -11.02
C VAL A 139 -27.60 -7.72 -12.33
N MET A 140 -28.25 -8.88 -12.24
CA MET A 140 -28.82 -9.54 -13.41
C MET A 140 -30.11 -8.84 -13.83
N LEU A 141 -30.19 -8.48 -15.10
CA LEU A 141 -31.37 -7.85 -15.72
C LEU A 141 -31.77 -8.67 -16.95
N ASP A 142 -33.07 -8.80 -17.18
CA ASP A 142 -33.58 -9.45 -18.40
C ASP A 142 -33.33 -8.56 -19.64
N VAL A 143 -33.37 -7.23 -19.46
CA VAL A 143 -33.06 -6.26 -20.51
C VAL A 143 -32.54 -4.95 -19.91
N LEU A 144 -31.63 -4.27 -20.61
CA LEU A 144 -31.18 -2.93 -20.20
C LEU A 144 -32.30 -1.91 -20.43
N PRO A 145 -32.70 -1.12 -19.43
CA PRO A 145 -33.69 -0.07 -19.62
C PRO A 145 -33.12 1.00 -20.56
N LEU A 146 -33.91 1.43 -21.54
CA LEU A 146 -33.51 2.43 -22.52
C LEU A 146 -34.34 3.70 -22.37
N THR A 147 -33.69 4.85 -22.55
CA THR A 147 -34.34 6.14 -22.76
C THR A 147 -35.09 6.14 -24.10
N PRO A 148 -36.04 7.07 -24.32
CA PRO A 148 -36.71 7.23 -25.62
C PRO A 148 -35.76 7.43 -26.82
N ASN A 149 -34.53 7.86 -26.58
CA ASN A 149 -33.49 8.05 -27.59
C ASN A 149 -32.59 6.82 -27.79
N GLY A 150 -32.95 5.65 -27.24
CA GLY A 150 -32.22 4.39 -27.41
C GLY A 150 -30.92 4.26 -26.60
N LYS A 151 -30.61 5.20 -25.68
CA LYS A 151 -29.47 5.09 -24.75
C LYS A 151 -29.88 4.41 -23.45
N VAL A 152 -28.98 3.69 -22.79
CA VAL A 152 -29.23 3.09 -21.47
C VAL A 152 -29.66 4.16 -20.45
N ASP A 153 -30.82 3.94 -19.83
CA ASP A 153 -31.34 4.78 -18.76
C ASP A 153 -30.77 4.37 -17.41
N LYS A 154 -29.68 5.03 -17.01
CA LYS A 154 -28.99 4.76 -15.74
C LYS A 154 -29.86 5.01 -14.50
N ARG A 155 -30.91 5.84 -14.60
CA ARG A 155 -31.80 6.14 -13.46
C ARG A 155 -32.86 5.06 -13.25
N ALA A 156 -33.14 4.29 -14.29
CA ALA A 156 -34.09 3.18 -14.26
C ALA A 156 -33.42 1.84 -13.91
N LEU A 157 -32.08 1.81 -13.72
CA LEU A 157 -31.39 0.63 -13.22
C LEU A 157 -31.77 0.38 -11.75
N PRO A 158 -32.10 -0.86 -11.36
CA PRO A 158 -32.37 -1.18 -9.97
C PRO A 158 -31.11 -1.01 -9.12
N ALA A 159 -31.32 -0.58 -7.87
CA ALA A 159 -30.23 -0.52 -6.90
C ALA A 159 -29.69 -1.94 -6.64
N PRO A 160 -28.36 -2.14 -6.57
CA PRO A 160 -27.79 -3.41 -6.16
C PRO A 160 -28.30 -3.80 -4.76
N ASP A 161 -28.69 -5.06 -4.58
CA ASP A 161 -29.02 -5.58 -3.27
C ASP A 161 -27.74 -5.58 -2.41
N GLN A 162 -27.80 -5.03 -1.19
CA GLN A 162 -26.64 -4.85 -0.32
C GLN A 162 -26.27 -6.11 0.49
N SER A 163 -27.16 -7.11 0.51
CA SER A 163 -26.75 -8.47 0.85
C SER A 163 -25.91 -8.99 -0.33
N ARG A 164 -24.61 -9.28 -0.12
CA ARG A 164 -23.69 -9.89 -1.09
C ARG A 164 -23.97 -11.40 -1.19
N PRO A 165 -24.92 -11.86 -2.02
CA PRO A 165 -25.34 -13.27 -2.04
C PRO A 165 -24.35 -14.11 -2.87
N ASP A 166 -23.45 -13.44 -3.61
CA ASP A 166 -22.34 -13.99 -4.39
C ASP A 166 -21.13 -14.37 -3.54
N LEU A 167 -21.09 -13.91 -2.28
CA LEU A 167 -20.10 -14.28 -1.28
C LEU A 167 -20.69 -15.18 -0.18
N GLU A 168 -21.98 -15.51 -0.22
CA GLU A 168 -22.60 -16.39 0.79
C GLU A 168 -22.03 -17.83 0.77
N GLU A 169 -21.41 -18.29 -0.32
CA GLU A 169 -20.82 -19.64 -0.40
C GLU A 169 -19.40 -19.73 0.20
N ASP A 170 -18.59 -18.66 0.17
CA ASP A 170 -17.21 -18.64 0.70
C ASP A 170 -17.05 -17.77 1.97
N TYR A 171 -17.99 -16.87 2.26
CA TYR A 171 -17.95 -16.06 3.48
C TYR A 171 -18.36 -16.91 4.68
N VAL A 172 -17.36 -17.36 5.42
CA VAL A 172 -17.54 -17.92 6.75
C VAL A 172 -17.40 -16.79 7.76
N ALA A 173 -18.48 -16.43 8.45
CA ALA A 173 -18.41 -15.43 9.52
C ALA A 173 -17.45 -15.88 10.63
N PRO A 174 -16.80 -14.94 11.35
CA PRO A 174 -16.03 -15.24 12.56
C PRO A 174 -16.83 -16.12 13.53
N ARG A 175 -16.24 -17.23 13.97
CA ARG A 175 -16.91 -18.32 14.69
C ARG A 175 -16.65 -18.28 16.19
N ASN A 176 -15.65 -17.52 16.64
CA ASN A 176 -15.26 -17.43 18.03
C ASN A 176 -14.83 -15.99 18.41
N PRO A 177 -14.75 -15.65 19.71
CA PRO A 177 -14.42 -14.28 20.14
C PRO A 177 -13.05 -13.78 19.69
N VAL A 178 -12.08 -14.67 19.48
CA VAL A 178 -10.76 -14.28 18.96
C VAL A 178 -10.88 -13.92 17.48
N GLU A 179 -11.59 -14.72 16.69
CA GLU A 179 -11.88 -14.43 15.28
C GLU A 179 -12.68 -13.12 15.14
N GLU A 180 -13.66 -12.84 16.01
CA GLU A 180 -14.46 -11.61 15.97
C GLU A 180 -13.60 -10.35 16.22
N VAL A 181 -12.76 -10.38 17.26
CA VAL A 181 -11.86 -9.27 17.56
C VAL A 181 -10.86 -9.07 16.42
N LEU A 182 -10.30 -10.17 15.90
CA LEU A 182 -9.34 -10.10 14.80
C LEU A 182 -9.97 -9.57 13.51
N ALA A 183 -11.20 -9.96 13.19
CA ALA A 183 -11.95 -9.48 12.04
C ALA A 183 -12.19 -7.97 12.11
N ASN A 184 -12.53 -7.46 13.29
CA ASN A 184 -12.70 -6.02 13.51
C ASN A 184 -11.38 -5.25 13.34
N ILE A 185 -10.28 -5.79 13.88
CA ILE A 185 -8.94 -5.20 13.71
C ILE A 185 -8.56 -5.15 12.23
N TRP A 186 -8.76 -6.24 11.49
CA TRP A 186 -8.45 -6.30 10.05
C TRP A 186 -9.33 -5.38 9.23
N ALA A 187 -10.64 -5.36 9.51
CA ALA A 187 -11.59 -4.46 8.85
C ALA A 187 -11.18 -2.99 9.03
N GLU A 188 -10.79 -2.59 10.24
CA GLU A 188 -10.31 -1.23 10.52
C GLU A 188 -9.01 -0.91 9.76
N VAL A 189 -8.00 -1.79 9.87
CA VAL A 189 -6.67 -1.56 9.29
C VAL A 189 -6.69 -1.60 7.76
N LEU A 190 -7.42 -2.55 7.17
CA LEU A 190 -7.56 -2.72 5.72
C LEU A 190 -8.64 -1.82 5.12
N ARG A 191 -9.40 -1.08 5.97
CA ARG A 191 -10.54 -0.23 5.58
C ARG A 191 -11.62 -1.00 4.80
N LEU A 192 -11.93 -2.20 5.27
CA LEU A 192 -12.94 -3.08 4.71
C LEU A 192 -14.20 -3.06 5.58
N GLU A 193 -15.37 -3.27 4.97
CA GLU A 193 -16.62 -3.35 5.73
C GLU A 193 -16.73 -4.63 6.58
N ARG A 194 -16.24 -5.76 6.05
CA ARG A 194 -16.31 -7.09 6.67
C ARG A 194 -15.13 -7.96 6.24
N VAL A 195 -14.68 -8.83 7.14
CA VAL A 195 -13.63 -9.85 6.93
C VAL A 195 -14.18 -11.20 7.37
N GLY A 196 -14.01 -12.22 6.53
CA GLY A 196 -14.38 -13.62 6.76
C GLY A 196 -13.29 -14.42 7.46
N ALA A 197 -13.66 -15.55 8.06
CA ALA A 197 -12.77 -16.44 8.80
C ALA A 197 -11.70 -17.12 7.91
N HIS A 198 -11.95 -17.25 6.61
CA HIS A 198 -11.00 -17.83 5.66
C HIS A 198 -10.32 -16.78 4.77
N ASP A 199 -10.60 -15.49 4.99
CA ASP A 199 -9.95 -14.43 4.23
C ASP A 199 -8.46 -14.38 4.59
N ASP A 200 -7.62 -14.27 3.57
CA ASP A 200 -6.18 -14.09 3.69
C ASP A 200 -5.83 -12.60 3.80
N PHE A 201 -4.99 -12.25 4.79
CA PHE A 201 -4.60 -10.88 5.06
C PHE A 201 -3.97 -10.18 3.85
N PHE A 202 -3.10 -10.89 3.12
CA PHE A 202 -2.31 -10.34 2.03
C PHE A 202 -3.13 -10.26 0.74
N ASP A 203 -4.07 -11.19 0.54
CA ASP A 203 -5.03 -11.12 -0.58
C ASP A 203 -5.99 -9.94 -0.42
N LEU A 204 -6.36 -9.61 0.82
CA LEU A 204 -7.14 -8.41 1.13
C LEU A 204 -6.36 -7.07 1.02
N GLY A 205 -5.16 -7.09 0.43
CA GLY A 205 -4.33 -5.90 0.26
C GLY A 205 -3.41 -5.57 1.44
N GLY A 206 -3.32 -6.48 2.42
CA GLY A 206 -2.41 -6.37 3.55
C GLY A 206 -0.94 -6.34 3.13
N HIS A 207 -0.13 -5.54 3.83
CA HIS A 207 1.32 -5.49 3.66
C HIS A 207 2.02 -5.31 5.02
N SER A 208 3.36 -5.41 5.07
CA SER A 208 4.12 -5.46 6.33
C SER A 208 3.83 -4.32 7.32
N LEU A 209 3.58 -3.10 6.81
CA LEU A 209 3.16 -1.97 7.66
C LEU A 209 1.77 -2.19 8.28
N LEU A 210 0.76 -2.58 7.50
CA LEU A 210 -0.58 -2.90 8.02
C LEU A 210 -0.52 -4.09 8.96
N ALA A 211 0.32 -5.08 8.65
CA ALA A 211 0.56 -6.22 9.53
C ALA A 211 1.14 -5.80 10.88
N THR A 212 2.06 -4.82 10.90
CA THR A 212 2.59 -4.25 12.16
C THR A 212 1.50 -3.55 12.97
N GLN A 213 0.59 -2.83 12.29
CA GLN A 213 -0.58 -2.22 12.91
C GLN A 213 -1.57 -3.25 13.47
N VAL A 214 -1.78 -4.36 12.76
CA VAL A 214 -2.58 -5.50 13.24
C VAL A 214 -1.95 -6.09 14.50
N VAL A 215 -0.64 -6.40 14.48
CA VAL A 215 0.08 -6.96 15.64
C VAL A 215 -0.06 -6.03 16.86
N SER A 216 0.10 -4.72 16.65
CA SER A 216 -0.03 -3.70 17.70
C SER A 216 -1.44 -3.69 18.33
N ARG A 217 -2.50 -3.67 17.49
CA ARG A 217 -3.90 -3.70 17.95
C ARG A 217 -4.30 -5.04 18.59
N VAL A 218 -3.74 -6.15 18.10
CA VAL A 218 -3.90 -7.49 18.70
C VAL A 218 -3.29 -7.52 20.11
N ARG A 219 -2.10 -6.94 20.29
CA ARG A 219 -1.49 -6.82 21.63
C ARG A 219 -2.40 -6.04 22.58
N GLU A 220 -2.93 -4.90 22.14
CA GLU A 220 -3.81 -4.07 22.96
C GLU A 220 -5.13 -4.79 23.31
N SER A 221 -5.83 -5.31 22.30
CA SER A 221 -7.18 -5.88 22.46
C SER A 221 -7.17 -7.27 23.08
N LEU A 222 -6.14 -8.07 22.79
CA LEU A 222 -6.07 -9.47 23.18
C LEU A 222 -4.99 -9.77 24.22
N GLN A 223 -4.12 -8.82 24.56
CA GLN A 223 -3.04 -8.98 25.55
C GLN A 223 -2.12 -10.17 25.24
N VAL A 224 -1.82 -10.36 23.94
CA VAL A 224 -0.97 -11.42 23.40
C VAL A 224 0.12 -10.80 22.56
N GLU A 225 1.36 -11.25 22.73
CA GLU A 225 2.45 -10.93 21.81
C GLU A 225 2.37 -11.85 20.60
N LEU A 226 2.09 -11.25 19.44
CA LEU A 226 2.06 -11.95 18.17
C LEU A 226 3.31 -11.56 17.38
N PRO A 227 4.29 -12.46 17.16
CA PRO A 227 5.41 -12.13 16.29
C PRO A 227 4.87 -11.87 14.88
N LEU A 228 5.38 -10.85 14.19
CA LEU A 228 4.93 -10.51 12.84
C LEU A 228 5.00 -11.72 11.87
N ARG A 229 6.01 -12.58 12.05
CA ARG A 229 6.15 -13.86 11.33
C ARG A 229 4.90 -14.76 11.42
N ALA A 230 4.18 -14.77 12.54
CA ALA A 230 2.99 -15.60 12.69
C ALA A 230 1.87 -15.22 11.72
N LEU A 231 1.75 -13.93 11.36
CA LEU A 231 0.78 -13.51 10.34
C LEU A 231 1.16 -14.02 8.94
N PHE A 232 2.45 -14.18 8.64
CA PHE A 232 2.90 -14.73 7.36
C PHE A 232 2.81 -16.25 7.30
N GLU A 233 2.97 -16.93 8.44
CA GLU A 233 2.84 -18.40 8.54
C GLU A 233 1.38 -18.85 8.68
N SER A 234 0.52 -17.98 9.20
CA SER A 234 -0.92 -18.20 9.37
C SER A 234 -1.69 -17.00 8.83
N PRO A 235 -1.76 -16.83 7.50
CA PRO A 235 -2.23 -15.61 6.87
C PRO A 235 -3.76 -15.50 6.77
N THR A 236 -4.49 -16.58 7.04
CA THR A 236 -5.96 -16.54 7.13
C THR A 236 -6.41 -16.13 8.53
N LEU A 237 -7.55 -15.45 8.62
CA LEU A 237 -8.08 -14.99 9.90
C LEU A 237 -8.24 -16.13 10.93
N SER A 238 -8.78 -17.27 10.50
CA SER A 238 -8.98 -18.44 11.37
C SER A 238 -7.67 -19.09 11.80
N SER A 239 -6.71 -19.28 10.88
CA SER A 239 -5.41 -19.87 11.25
C SER A 239 -4.63 -18.97 12.22
N LEU A 240 -4.69 -17.65 12.04
CA LEU A 240 -4.08 -16.73 13.00
C LEU A 240 -4.79 -16.75 14.35
N ALA A 241 -6.12 -16.80 14.36
CA ALA A 241 -6.89 -16.91 15.59
C ALA A 241 -6.52 -18.17 16.39
N GLU A 242 -6.26 -19.30 15.73
CA GLU A 242 -5.76 -20.53 16.36
C GLU A 242 -4.36 -20.37 16.95
N VAL A 243 -3.45 -19.64 16.28
CA VAL A 243 -2.13 -19.32 16.81
C VAL A 243 -2.25 -18.44 18.07
N ILE A 244 -3.08 -17.40 18.01
CA ILE A 244 -3.33 -16.51 19.15
C ILE A 244 -3.95 -17.28 20.32
N ALA A 245 -4.92 -18.16 20.05
CA ALA A 245 -5.56 -18.99 21.06
C ALA A 245 -4.58 -19.94 21.75
N ARG A 246 -3.62 -20.51 21.00
CA ARG A 246 -2.53 -21.33 21.56
C ARG A 246 -1.52 -20.50 22.36
N GLY A 247 -1.09 -19.35 21.84
CA GLY A 247 -0.14 -18.46 22.53
C GLY A 247 -0.69 -17.90 23.85
N ARG A 248 -2.01 -17.72 23.98
CA ARG A 248 -2.67 -17.37 25.25
C ARG A 248 -2.48 -18.41 26.35
N LEU A 249 -2.34 -19.69 25.98
CA LEU A 249 -2.14 -20.78 26.92
C LEU A 249 -0.67 -20.90 27.36
N GLU A 250 0.27 -20.43 26.55
CA GLU A 250 1.70 -20.66 26.77
C GLU A 250 2.44 -19.54 27.53
N ARG A 251 1.94 -18.29 27.57
CA ARG A 251 2.44 -17.15 28.40
C ARG A 251 3.99 -17.01 28.55
N ASP A 252 4.79 -17.54 27.63
CA ASP A 252 6.25 -17.64 27.77
C ASP A 252 7.04 -16.60 26.94
N GLY A 253 6.35 -15.64 26.32
CA GLY A 253 6.99 -14.48 25.71
C GLY A 253 7.33 -13.42 26.77
N LEU A 254 8.56 -12.90 26.78
CA LEU A 254 8.93 -11.67 27.49
C LEU A 254 8.07 -10.52 26.93
N LEU A 255 6.90 -10.29 27.55
CA LEU A 255 6.02 -9.17 27.23
C LEU A 255 6.80 -7.87 27.37
N SER A 256 6.86 -7.09 26.31
CA SER A 256 7.54 -5.80 26.37
C SER A 256 6.65 -4.81 27.16
N PRO A 257 7.18 -4.15 28.21
CA PRO A 257 6.37 -3.33 29.11
C PRO A 257 5.67 -2.18 28.39
N PRO A 258 4.56 -1.65 28.93
CA PRO A 258 3.91 -0.47 28.36
C PRO A 258 4.84 0.75 28.42
N ILE A 259 4.68 1.68 27.46
CA ILE A 259 5.38 2.97 27.51
C ILE A 259 4.57 3.88 28.44
N LEU A 260 5.20 4.34 29.52
CA LEU A 260 4.56 5.19 30.53
C LEU A 260 5.20 6.58 30.54
N PRO A 261 4.42 7.64 30.82
CA PRO A 261 4.96 8.98 31.01
C PRO A 261 6.01 9.03 32.13
N VAL A 262 7.15 9.66 31.87
CA VAL A 262 8.23 9.87 32.83
C VAL A 262 8.29 11.33 33.29
N PRO A 263 8.73 11.62 34.53
CA PRO A 263 8.91 12.99 34.98
C PRO A 263 9.88 13.78 34.08
N ARG A 264 9.52 15.01 33.70
CA ARG A 264 10.42 15.95 32.98
C ARG A 264 11.46 16.61 33.89
N ARG A 265 11.82 15.93 34.97
CA ARG A 265 12.80 16.37 35.96
C ARG A 265 13.93 15.35 35.97
N GLY A 266 15.16 15.82 35.84
CA GLY A 266 16.35 14.97 35.76
C GLY A 266 16.80 14.72 34.32
N GLU A 267 17.77 13.82 34.18
CA GLU A 267 18.40 13.50 32.90
C GLU A 267 17.51 12.56 32.09
N LEU A 268 17.11 13.02 30.91
CA LEU A 268 16.35 12.23 29.96
C LEU A 268 17.33 11.66 28.92
N PRO A 269 17.55 10.34 28.85
CA PRO A 269 18.46 9.76 27.88
C PRO A 269 17.95 9.94 26.45
N LEU A 270 18.86 9.96 25.48
CA LEU A 270 18.51 9.82 24.06
C LEU A 270 18.08 8.38 23.77
N SER A 271 17.22 8.19 22.78
CA SER A 271 17.04 6.86 22.17
C SER A 271 18.37 6.38 21.55
N PHE A 272 18.51 5.09 21.25
CA PHE A 272 19.75 4.61 20.59
C PHE A 272 19.99 5.32 19.25
N ALA A 273 18.91 5.57 18.51
CA ALA A 273 18.96 6.25 17.21
C ALA A 273 19.34 7.73 17.35
N GLN A 274 18.76 8.43 18.34
CA GLN A 274 19.16 9.80 18.64
C GLN A 274 20.62 9.90 19.08
N GLN A 275 21.10 8.96 19.91
CA GLN A 275 22.48 8.97 20.40
C GLN A 275 23.49 8.92 19.25
N ARG A 276 23.24 8.11 18.21
CA ARG A 276 24.14 8.10 17.05
C ARG A 276 24.12 9.41 16.29
N LEU A 277 22.95 10.00 16.05
CA LEU A 277 22.88 11.29 15.34
C LEU A 277 23.57 12.40 16.14
N TRP A 278 23.44 12.39 17.47
CA TRP A 278 24.22 13.28 18.33
C TRP A 278 25.73 13.03 18.20
N PHE A 279 26.18 11.77 18.25
CA PHE A 279 27.59 11.43 18.05
C PHE A 279 28.13 11.92 16.70
N LEU A 280 27.37 11.76 15.61
CA LEU A 280 27.77 12.21 14.28
C LEU A 280 27.82 13.75 14.18
N ASP A 281 26.88 14.44 14.82
CA ASP A 281 26.89 15.90 14.93
C ASP A 281 28.12 16.40 15.71
N GLN A 282 28.53 15.71 16.79
CA GLN A 282 29.76 16.04 17.52
C GLN A 282 31.03 15.76 16.71
N LEU A 283 31.01 14.76 15.82
CA LEU A 283 32.15 14.43 14.95
C LEU A 283 32.28 15.40 13.77
N GLN A 284 31.15 15.83 13.19
CA GLN A 284 31.08 16.78 12.09
C GLN A 284 30.04 17.88 12.40
N PRO A 285 30.38 18.86 13.27
CA PRO A 285 29.47 19.94 13.61
C PRO A 285 29.07 20.75 12.37
N ASP A 286 27.88 21.35 12.44
CA ASP A 286 27.32 22.20 11.38
C ASP A 286 27.16 21.48 10.02
N ASN A 287 26.91 20.16 10.05
CA ASN A 287 26.61 19.39 8.85
C ASN A 287 25.10 19.34 8.57
N PRO A 288 24.60 19.92 7.46
CA PRO A 288 23.16 19.93 7.13
C PRO A 288 22.63 18.57 6.63
N PHE A 289 23.49 17.56 6.53
CA PHE A 289 23.17 16.26 5.92
C PHE A 289 21.96 15.53 6.54
N TYR A 290 21.76 15.68 7.85
CA TYR A 290 20.63 15.08 8.55
C TYR A 290 19.41 16.03 8.62
N ASN A 291 19.37 17.11 7.85
CA ASN A 291 18.17 17.91 7.70
C ASN A 291 17.15 17.19 6.80
N ILE A 292 15.94 17.03 7.30
CA ILE A 292 14.77 16.64 6.52
C ILE A 292 14.15 17.92 5.98
N SER A 293 14.47 18.25 4.72
CA SER A 293 13.90 19.43 4.04
C SER A 293 12.69 19.03 3.19
N ARG A 294 11.59 19.77 3.32
CA ARG A 294 10.32 19.53 2.63
C ARG A 294 9.74 20.85 2.13
N GLY A 295 9.03 20.78 1.01
CA GLY A 295 8.24 21.88 0.49
C GLY A 295 6.76 21.51 0.40
N LEU A 296 5.89 22.47 0.69
CA LEU A 296 4.45 22.40 0.41
C LEU A 296 4.06 23.58 -0.47
N ARG A 297 3.44 23.30 -1.61
CA ARG A 297 2.80 24.30 -2.44
C ARG A 297 1.40 24.55 -1.91
N LEU A 298 1.10 25.79 -1.55
CA LEU A 298 -0.18 26.21 -0.98
C LEU A 298 -0.89 27.08 -2.01
N ARG A 299 -2.01 26.60 -2.54
CA ARG A 299 -2.82 27.31 -3.54
C ARG A 299 -4.19 27.68 -2.98
N GLY A 300 -4.54 28.96 -3.02
CA GLY A 300 -5.78 29.50 -2.47
C GLY A 300 -5.55 30.69 -1.53
N ALA A 301 -6.61 31.15 -0.88
CA ALA A 301 -6.57 32.28 0.04
C ALA A 301 -5.93 31.86 1.38
N LEU A 302 -4.61 32.04 1.48
CA LEU A 302 -3.84 31.69 2.66
C LEU A 302 -3.98 32.74 3.77
N ASP A 303 -4.37 32.29 4.97
CA ASP A 303 -4.24 33.06 6.20
C ASP A 303 -2.89 32.74 6.86
N VAL A 304 -1.92 33.65 6.70
CA VAL A 304 -0.55 33.45 7.22
C VAL A 304 -0.53 33.40 8.75
N ASN A 305 -1.44 34.12 9.42
CA ASN A 305 -1.48 34.13 10.88
C ASN A 305 -2.03 32.81 11.43
N ALA A 306 -3.10 32.27 10.82
CA ALA A 306 -3.60 30.95 11.16
C ALA A 306 -2.55 29.85 10.89
N LEU A 307 -1.77 29.98 9.82
CA LEU A 307 -0.67 29.06 9.52
C LEU A 307 0.44 29.11 10.57
N GLU A 308 0.87 30.31 10.99
CA GLU A 308 1.87 30.47 12.05
C GLU A 308 1.37 29.91 13.40
N GLN A 309 0.09 30.13 13.75
CA GLN A 309 -0.52 29.54 14.94
C GLN A 309 -0.55 28.01 14.87
N ALA A 310 -0.90 27.44 13.71
CA ALA A 310 -0.91 25.99 13.49
C ALA A 310 0.48 25.37 13.69
N LEU A 311 1.52 25.98 13.10
CA LEU A 311 2.91 25.53 13.28
C LEU A 311 3.33 25.54 14.76
N ASN A 312 3.03 26.63 15.48
CA ASN A 312 3.41 26.76 16.88
C ASN A 312 2.61 25.84 17.81
N GLU A 313 1.37 25.50 17.48
CA GLU A 313 0.59 24.50 18.21
C GLU A 313 1.18 23.09 18.03
N ILE A 314 1.70 22.74 16.85
CA ILE A 314 2.44 21.47 16.64
C ILE A 314 3.72 21.45 17.49
N VAL A 315 4.49 22.56 17.51
CA VAL A 315 5.70 22.68 18.35
C VAL A 315 5.36 22.57 19.84
N ARG A 316 4.22 23.12 20.29
CA ARG A 316 3.73 22.97 21.66
C ARG A 316 3.38 21.51 21.98
N ARG A 317 2.63 20.88 21.07
CA ARG A 317 2.05 19.53 21.19
C ARG A 317 3.10 18.43 21.22
N HIS A 318 4.14 18.54 20.39
CA HIS A 318 5.20 17.54 20.26
C HIS A 318 6.49 18.03 20.90
N GLU A 319 6.81 17.50 22.08
CA GLU A 319 7.98 17.94 22.87
C GLU A 319 9.29 17.88 22.09
N VAL A 320 9.44 16.88 21.23
CA VAL A 320 10.67 16.65 20.47
C VAL A 320 11.05 17.87 19.62
N LEU A 321 10.09 18.64 19.10
CA LEU A 321 10.33 19.81 18.25
C LEU A 321 10.89 21.01 19.03
N ARG A 322 10.78 20.99 20.35
CA ARG A 322 11.34 21.98 21.29
C ARG A 322 12.43 21.39 22.19
N THR A 323 13.04 20.27 21.75
CA THR A 323 14.14 19.60 22.45
C THR A 323 15.48 19.94 21.82
N THR A 324 16.45 20.31 22.65
CA THR A 324 17.87 20.35 22.30
C THR A 324 18.62 19.21 23.01
N PHE A 325 19.89 19.01 22.64
CA PHE A 325 20.70 17.89 23.12
C PHE A 325 21.98 18.40 23.79
N ALA A 326 22.37 17.78 24.88
CA ALA A 326 23.57 18.15 25.62
C ALA A 326 24.30 16.89 26.12
N THR A 327 25.51 17.07 26.63
CA THR A 327 26.25 16.03 27.35
C THR A 327 26.36 16.45 28.81
N VAL A 328 25.90 15.60 29.74
CA VAL A 328 26.03 15.77 31.19
C VAL A 328 26.74 14.52 31.71
N ASP A 329 27.84 14.70 32.46
CA ASP A 329 28.65 13.60 33.00
C ASP A 329 29.01 12.53 31.95
N ASP A 330 29.46 12.97 30.77
CA ASP A 330 29.79 12.13 29.59
C ASP A 330 28.60 11.34 28.99
N HIS A 331 27.37 11.61 29.43
CA HIS A 331 26.16 11.00 28.91
C HIS A 331 25.32 12.01 28.10
N PRO A 332 24.88 11.65 26.88
CA PRO A 332 24.01 12.52 26.12
C PRO A 332 22.60 12.54 26.72
N VAL A 333 22.02 13.74 26.86
CA VAL A 333 20.71 13.98 27.43
C VAL A 333 19.84 14.87 26.55
N GLN A 334 18.53 14.69 26.63
CA GLN A 334 17.51 15.53 26.01
C GLN A 334 17.17 16.70 26.95
N VAL A 335 17.20 17.91 26.43
CA VAL A 335 16.83 19.14 27.14
C VAL A 335 15.58 19.73 26.50
N ILE A 336 14.44 19.54 27.16
CA ILE A 336 13.14 19.94 26.61
C ILE A 336 12.79 21.35 27.12
N ALA A 337 12.73 22.33 26.22
CA ALA A 337 12.39 23.71 26.58
C ALA A 337 10.89 23.81 26.95
N PRO A 338 10.47 24.44 28.06
CA PRO A 338 9.06 24.51 28.48
C PRO A 338 8.11 25.09 27.42
N SER A 339 8.64 26.01 26.60
CA SER A 339 7.94 26.62 25.47
C SER A 339 8.97 27.03 24.43
N LEU A 340 8.60 26.94 23.16
CA LEU A 340 9.37 27.47 22.03
C LEU A 340 8.38 28.09 21.05
N ARG A 341 8.68 29.30 20.56
CA ARG A 341 7.97 29.92 19.45
C ARG A 341 8.88 29.88 18.23
N VAL A 342 8.35 29.42 17.11
CA VAL A 342 8.98 29.46 15.80
C VAL A 342 8.27 30.51 14.97
N ASP A 343 9.03 31.50 14.50
CA ASP A 343 8.51 32.55 13.62
C ASP A 343 8.34 32.02 12.19
N LEU A 344 7.32 32.51 11.47
CA LEU A 344 7.10 32.20 10.06
C LEU A 344 7.54 33.39 9.18
N PRO A 345 8.83 33.51 8.80
CA PRO A 345 9.29 34.58 7.93
C PRO A 345 8.65 34.45 6.53
N VAL A 346 8.19 35.58 5.99
CA VAL A 346 7.58 35.66 4.66
C VAL A 346 8.50 36.41 3.70
N THR A 347 8.88 35.75 2.61
CA THR A 347 9.64 36.35 1.50
C THR A 347 8.71 36.57 0.31
N ASP A 348 8.48 37.84 -0.05
CA ASP A 348 7.62 38.20 -1.19
C ASP A 348 8.41 38.16 -2.51
N LEU A 349 8.04 37.24 -3.41
CA LEU A 349 8.60 37.05 -4.74
C LEU A 349 7.61 37.45 -5.85
N SER A 350 6.45 38.01 -5.47
CA SER A 350 5.36 38.31 -6.41
C SER A 350 5.71 39.42 -7.41
N SER A 351 6.65 40.30 -7.08
CA SER A 351 7.14 41.36 -7.97
C SER A 351 8.11 40.87 -9.06
N LEU A 352 8.62 39.64 -8.96
CA LEU A 352 9.53 39.06 -9.95
C LEU A 352 8.77 38.56 -11.17
N SER A 353 9.43 38.56 -12.34
CA SER A 353 8.92 37.85 -13.52
C SER A 353 8.85 36.35 -13.25
N GLU A 354 8.03 35.62 -14.00
CA GLU A 354 7.83 34.17 -13.78
C GLU A 354 9.14 33.37 -13.79
N SER A 355 10.01 33.60 -14.78
CA SER A 355 11.30 32.90 -14.89
C SER A 355 12.27 33.28 -13.77
N GLN A 356 12.30 34.55 -13.35
CA GLN A 356 13.11 35.00 -12.22
C GLN A 356 12.59 34.43 -10.90
N ARG A 357 11.27 34.38 -10.75
CA ARG A 357 10.59 33.88 -9.55
C ARG A 357 10.88 32.39 -9.35
N GLU A 358 10.76 31.59 -10.40
CA GLU A 358 11.05 30.15 -10.31
C GLU A 358 12.53 29.89 -10.00
N ALA A 359 13.45 30.60 -10.66
CA ALA A 359 14.88 30.52 -10.36
C ALA A 359 15.20 30.90 -8.91
N GLU A 360 14.55 31.93 -8.39
CA GLU A 360 14.74 32.42 -7.02
C GLU A 360 14.17 31.46 -5.97
N VAL A 361 13.00 30.86 -6.23
CA VAL A 361 12.45 29.78 -5.39
C VAL A 361 13.48 28.66 -5.25
N TRP A 362 14.04 28.17 -6.35
CA TRP A 362 15.03 27.09 -6.31
C TRP A 362 16.36 27.51 -5.70
N ARG A 363 16.74 28.80 -5.77
CA ARG A 363 17.90 29.33 -5.05
C ARG A 363 17.66 29.29 -3.54
N LEU A 364 16.50 29.76 -3.08
CA LEU A 364 16.11 29.78 -1.67
C LEU A 364 15.94 28.38 -1.08
N VAL A 365 15.35 27.45 -1.83
CA VAL A 365 15.24 26.03 -1.45
C VAL A 365 16.63 25.43 -1.22
N ARG A 366 17.57 25.64 -2.14
CA ARG A 366 18.96 25.14 -1.99
C ARG A 366 19.69 25.77 -0.82
N GLN A 367 19.44 27.07 -0.57
CA GLN A 367 20.02 27.76 0.58
C GLN A 367 19.47 27.18 1.89
N ASP A 368 18.17 26.92 1.96
CA ASP A 368 17.53 26.36 3.15
C ASP A 368 18.02 24.93 3.45
N THR A 369 18.15 24.08 2.43
CA THR A 369 18.59 22.69 2.61
C THR A 369 20.05 22.58 3.05
N GLN A 370 20.89 23.55 2.67
CA GLN A 370 22.31 23.60 3.03
C GLN A 370 22.56 24.27 4.38
N GLN A 371 21.56 24.90 4.99
CA GLN A 371 21.73 25.58 6.27
C GLN A 371 21.72 24.55 7.43
N PRO A 372 22.80 24.45 8.22
CA PRO A 372 22.87 23.50 9.33
C PRO A 372 21.87 23.81 10.44
N ILE A 373 21.53 22.80 11.23
CA ILE A 373 20.71 22.93 12.44
C ILE A 373 21.59 22.56 13.64
N ASN A 374 21.79 23.49 14.56
CA ASN A 374 22.62 23.26 15.74
C ASN A 374 21.81 22.49 16.81
N LEU A 375 22.19 21.25 17.09
CA LEU A 375 21.45 20.39 18.02
C LEU A 375 21.55 20.80 19.49
N ALA A 376 22.62 21.52 19.86
CA ALA A 376 22.83 21.97 21.23
C ALA A 376 22.02 23.21 21.59
N HIS A 377 21.86 24.13 20.64
CA HIS A 377 21.22 25.44 20.88
C HIS A 377 19.83 25.57 20.25
N GLY A 378 19.52 24.76 19.23
CA GLY A 378 18.26 24.82 18.51
C GLY A 378 17.98 26.17 17.83
N PRO A 379 16.73 26.42 17.40
CA PRO A 379 15.65 25.43 17.31
C PRO A 379 16.00 24.31 16.32
N ILE A 380 15.50 23.09 16.56
CA ILE A 380 15.80 21.93 15.70
C ILE A 380 14.92 21.85 14.44
N MET A 381 14.14 22.89 14.21
CA MET A 381 13.21 23.09 13.10
C MET A 381 13.36 24.52 12.57
N ARG A 382 13.22 24.69 11.25
CA ARG A 382 13.13 25.96 10.54
C ARG A 382 11.95 25.93 9.58
N VAL A 383 11.30 27.07 9.40
CA VAL A 383 10.20 27.26 8.45
C VAL A 383 10.38 28.58 7.70
N ALA A 384 9.91 28.64 6.46
CA ALA A 384 9.86 29.88 5.68
C ALA A 384 8.71 29.84 4.68
N LEU A 385 8.04 30.97 4.48
CA LEU A 385 6.97 31.10 3.49
C LEU A 385 7.44 31.96 2.31
N LEU A 386 7.43 31.39 1.11
CA LEU A 386 7.69 32.11 -0.12
C LEU A 386 6.36 32.48 -0.77
N ARG A 387 6.08 33.77 -0.91
CA ARG A 387 4.86 34.26 -1.57
C ARG A 387 5.13 34.50 -3.05
N LEU A 388 4.39 33.82 -3.91
CA LEU A 388 4.58 33.87 -5.37
C LEU A 388 3.51 34.72 -6.05
N SER A 389 2.29 34.70 -5.51
CA SER A 389 1.18 35.58 -5.85
C SER A 389 0.28 35.78 -4.63
N ALA A 390 -0.92 36.35 -4.80
CA ALA A 390 -1.90 36.44 -3.72
C ALA A 390 -2.47 35.07 -3.29
N ASP A 391 -2.46 34.10 -4.20
CA ASP A 391 -3.11 32.79 -4.08
C ASP A 391 -2.14 31.61 -4.27
N ASP A 392 -0.83 31.87 -4.34
CA ASP A 392 0.17 30.84 -4.60
C ASP A 392 1.42 31.07 -3.73
N HIS A 393 1.74 30.07 -2.89
CA HIS A 393 2.82 30.14 -1.93
C HIS A 393 3.58 28.80 -1.87
N VAL A 394 4.83 28.86 -1.41
CA VAL A 394 5.63 27.67 -1.06
C VAL A 394 6.04 27.79 0.40
N LEU A 395 5.57 26.86 1.24
CA LEU A 395 6.05 26.69 2.60
C LEU A 395 7.24 25.73 2.59
N LEU A 396 8.39 26.20 3.05
CA LEU A 396 9.57 25.40 3.32
C LEU A 396 9.57 24.97 4.78
N LEU A 397 9.90 23.70 5.02
CA LEU A 397 9.97 23.07 6.33
C LEU A 397 11.25 22.24 6.40
N SER A 398 12.12 22.58 7.34
CA SER A 398 13.39 21.88 7.57
C SER A 398 13.47 21.44 9.02
N ILE A 399 13.55 20.13 9.28
CA ILE A 399 13.62 19.55 10.63
C ILE A 399 14.83 18.61 10.69
N HIS A 400 15.61 18.64 11.77
CA HIS A 400 16.68 17.66 11.92
C HIS A 400 16.15 16.23 12.14
N HIS A 401 16.76 15.24 11.52
CA HIS A 401 16.33 13.84 11.55
C HIS A 401 16.31 13.22 12.96
N ILE A 402 17.03 13.83 13.91
CA ILE A 402 17.01 13.44 15.34
C ILE A 402 15.64 13.60 16.00
N ALA A 403 14.73 14.37 15.40
CA ALA A 403 13.41 14.67 15.92
C ALA A 403 12.26 14.35 14.96
N SER A 404 12.56 13.86 13.77
CA SER A 404 11.55 13.57 12.76
C SER A 404 12.02 12.48 11.81
N ASP A 405 11.07 11.80 11.19
CA ASP A 405 11.27 10.79 10.17
C ASP A 405 10.19 10.89 9.08
N GLY A 406 10.18 9.93 8.14
CA GLY A 406 9.20 9.91 7.06
C GLY A 406 7.76 9.85 7.56
N TRP A 407 7.49 9.07 8.61
CA TRP A 407 6.17 8.95 9.23
C TRP A 407 5.76 10.24 9.94
N SER A 408 6.68 10.83 10.71
CA SER A 408 6.48 12.10 11.40
C SER A 408 6.13 13.24 10.45
N THR A 409 6.69 13.23 9.22
CA THR A 409 6.34 14.20 8.18
C THR A 409 4.86 14.11 7.79
N VAL A 410 4.28 12.91 7.74
CA VAL A 410 2.86 12.70 7.43
C VAL A 410 1.98 13.21 8.57
N ILE A 411 2.34 12.89 9.82
CA ILE A 411 1.66 13.42 11.01
C ILE A 411 1.68 14.95 11.00
N PHE A 412 2.85 15.54 10.76
CA PHE A 412 3.03 16.98 10.74
C PHE A 412 2.11 17.66 9.71
N ILE A 413 2.07 17.16 8.47
CA ILE A 413 1.23 17.72 7.40
C ILE A 413 -0.27 17.56 7.73
N ARG A 414 -0.67 16.39 8.26
CA ARG A 414 -2.05 16.12 8.68
C ARG A 414 -2.50 17.08 9.79
N GLU A 415 -1.71 17.20 10.85
CA GLU A 415 -2.01 18.11 11.97
C GLU A 415 -2.01 19.57 11.51
N LEU A 416 -1.11 19.96 10.61
CA LEU A 416 -1.05 21.30 10.04
C LEU A 416 -2.37 21.71 9.38
N GLY A 417 -2.98 20.83 8.58
CA GLY A 417 -4.27 21.11 7.96
C GLY A 417 -5.42 21.23 8.96
N ILE A 418 -5.49 20.30 9.92
CA ILE A 418 -6.53 20.31 10.98
C ILE A 418 -6.45 21.59 11.80
N LEU A 419 -5.24 21.95 12.25
CA LEU A 419 -4.99 23.14 13.07
C LEU A 419 -5.19 24.43 12.29
N TYR A 420 -4.73 24.49 11.04
CA TYR A 420 -4.95 25.63 10.17
C TYR A 420 -6.44 25.91 9.99
N GLU A 421 -7.25 24.87 9.74
CA GLU A 421 -8.69 25.04 9.60
C GLU A 421 -9.35 25.58 10.88
N ALA A 422 -8.98 25.03 12.05
CA ALA A 422 -9.50 25.47 13.34
C ALA A 422 -9.13 26.93 13.64
N PHE A 423 -7.85 27.29 13.51
CA PHE A 423 -7.39 28.65 13.82
C PHE A 423 -7.89 29.69 12.82
N ARG A 424 -8.05 29.35 11.54
CA ARG A 424 -8.70 30.23 10.56
C ARG A 424 -10.16 30.54 10.95
N LYS A 425 -10.84 29.61 11.62
CA LYS A 425 -12.20 29.79 12.17
C LYS A 425 -12.21 30.46 13.56
N GLY A 426 -11.05 30.80 14.12
CA GLY A 426 -10.93 31.31 15.49
C GLY A 426 -11.28 30.26 16.56
N GLN A 427 -11.19 28.98 16.23
CA GLN A 427 -11.47 27.86 17.14
C GLN A 427 -10.17 27.37 17.83
N PRO A 428 -10.26 26.81 19.05
CA PRO A 428 -9.10 26.17 19.68
C PRO A 428 -8.67 24.90 18.93
N SER A 429 -7.48 24.40 19.24
CA SER A 429 -6.99 23.11 18.73
C SER A 429 -8.00 21.99 19.02
N PRO A 430 -8.44 21.22 18.00
CA PRO A 430 -9.32 20.07 18.19
C PRO A 430 -8.54 18.78 18.51
N LEU A 431 -7.20 18.83 18.49
CA LEU A 431 -6.35 17.65 18.68
C LEU A 431 -6.22 17.32 20.18
N PRO A 432 -6.54 16.09 20.63
CA PRO A 432 -6.43 15.69 22.04
C PRO A 432 -4.97 15.56 22.46
N ASP A 433 -4.60 15.91 23.69
CA ASP A 433 -3.21 15.76 24.16
C ASP A 433 -2.68 14.33 23.99
N LEU A 434 -1.38 14.22 23.67
CA LEU A 434 -0.73 12.93 23.44
C LEU A 434 -0.52 12.20 24.78
N PRO A 435 -0.81 10.89 24.86
CA PRO A 435 -0.69 10.13 26.10
C PRO A 435 0.76 9.95 26.57
N ILE A 436 1.69 9.95 25.61
CA ILE A 436 3.15 9.90 25.83
C ILE A 436 3.83 10.86 24.86
N GLN A 437 5.13 11.09 25.04
CA GLN A 437 5.99 11.88 24.16
C GLN A 437 7.25 11.09 23.81
N TYR A 438 8.04 11.59 22.85
CA TYR A 438 9.24 10.89 22.39
C TYR A 438 10.25 10.58 23.52
N ALA A 439 10.38 11.47 24.52
CA ALA A 439 11.25 11.23 25.67
C ALA A 439 10.82 10.00 26.49
N ASP A 440 9.53 9.72 26.59
CA ASP A 440 9.00 8.53 27.27
C ASP A 440 9.40 7.25 26.52
N TYR A 441 9.28 7.28 25.18
CA TYR A 441 9.76 6.21 24.31
C TYR A 441 11.27 5.98 24.47
N ALA A 442 12.08 7.04 24.49
CA ALA A 442 13.52 6.93 24.66
C ALA A 442 13.89 6.28 26.00
N VAL A 443 13.23 6.67 27.09
CA VAL A 443 13.44 6.04 28.40
C VAL A 443 13.01 4.58 28.37
N TRP A 444 11.82 4.28 27.87
CA TRP A 444 11.32 2.91 27.75
C TRP A 444 12.28 2.03 26.94
N GLN A 445 12.76 2.49 25.79
CA GLN A 445 13.65 1.73 24.90
C GLN A 445 14.94 1.33 25.63
N ARG A 446 15.54 2.24 26.40
CA ARG A 446 16.75 1.97 27.19
C ARG A 446 16.52 0.94 28.29
N HIS A 447 15.35 0.97 28.93
CA HIS A 447 15.02 0.05 30.01
C HIS A 447 14.62 -1.33 29.51
N TRP A 448 13.98 -1.40 28.35
CA TRP A 448 13.50 -2.67 27.80
C TRP A 448 14.59 -3.42 27.03
N LEU A 449 15.37 -2.72 26.19
CA LEU A 449 16.38 -3.33 25.33
C LEU A 449 17.73 -3.45 26.05
N GLN A 450 17.76 -4.26 27.10
CA GLN A 450 18.96 -4.58 27.89
C GLN A 450 18.93 -6.03 28.38
N GLY A 451 20.06 -6.52 28.91
CA GLY A 451 20.16 -7.87 29.47
C GLY A 451 19.77 -8.96 28.46
N GLU A 452 18.91 -9.89 28.88
CA GLU A 452 18.47 -11.03 28.08
C GLU A 452 17.75 -10.62 26.78
N VAL A 453 16.95 -9.55 26.81
CA VAL A 453 16.23 -9.06 25.61
C VAL A 453 17.24 -8.59 24.56
N LEU A 454 18.24 -7.81 24.98
CA LEU A 454 19.29 -7.33 24.08
C LEU A 454 20.10 -8.50 23.51
N GLU A 455 20.54 -9.44 24.35
CA GLU A 455 21.37 -10.56 23.88
C GLU A 455 20.60 -11.48 22.92
N LYS A 456 19.30 -11.71 23.14
CA LYS A 456 18.46 -12.47 22.21
C LYS A 456 18.37 -11.79 20.84
N GLN A 457 18.10 -10.49 20.84
CA GLN A 457 18.04 -9.69 19.61
C GLN A 457 19.41 -9.69 18.90
N LEU A 458 20.49 -9.52 19.64
CA LEU A 458 21.85 -9.40 19.12
C LEU A 458 22.40 -10.73 18.57
N SER A 459 22.07 -11.85 19.22
CA SER A 459 22.52 -13.19 18.81
C SER A 459 22.08 -13.51 17.39
N TYR A 460 20.82 -13.22 17.05
CA TYR A 460 20.31 -13.38 15.69
C TYR A 460 21.13 -12.58 14.68
N TRP A 461 21.34 -11.28 14.94
CA TRP A 461 22.07 -10.43 14.00
C TRP A 461 23.56 -10.80 13.87
N ARG A 462 24.20 -11.24 14.97
CA ARG A 462 25.57 -11.77 14.93
C ARG A 462 25.67 -12.98 14.01
N GLU A 463 24.71 -13.90 14.09
CA GLU A 463 24.67 -15.09 13.22
C GLU A 463 24.44 -14.69 11.75
N GLN A 464 23.43 -13.86 11.48
CA GLN A 464 23.08 -13.48 10.10
C GLN A 464 24.20 -12.71 9.41
N LEU A 465 24.87 -11.80 10.13
CA LEU A 465 25.92 -10.93 9.58
C LEU A 465 27.32 -11.56 9.67
N HIS A 466 27.45 -12.77 10.21
CA HIS A 466 28.74 -13.44 10.32
C HIS A 466 29.36 -13.70 8.94
N GLY A 467 30.61 -13.22 8.77
CA GLY A 467 31.42 -13.46 7.59
C GLY A 467 31.00 -12.69 6.33
N VAL A 468 30.04 -11.77 6.44
CA VAL A 468 29.64 -10.92 5.31
C VAL A 468 30.78 -9.96 4.96
N PRO A 469 31.08 -9.72 3.67
CA PRO A 469 32.02 -8.67 3.28
C PRO A 469 31.61 -7.31 3.87
N PRO A 470 32.56 -6.51 4.38
CA PRO A 470 32.24 -5.26 5.10
C PRO A 470 31.63 -4.18 4.19
N VAL A 471 31.89 -4.26 2.88
CA VAL A 471 31.46 -3.26 1.89
C VAL A 471 30.96 -3.95 0.62
N LEU A 472 29.80 -3.49 0.14
CA LEU A 472 29.35 -3.75 -1.23
C LEU A 472 30.04 -2.79 -2.21
N GLU A 473 30.97 -3.32 -2.99
CA GLU A 473 31.74 -2.63 -4.02
C GLU A 473 30.98 -2.63 -5.36
N LEU A 474 30.22 -1.56 -5.58
CA LEU A 474 29.57 -1.31 -6.86
C LEU A 474 30.60 -0.85 -7.90
N ARG A 475 30.37 -1.17 -9.17
CA ARG A 475 31.14 -0.58 -10.29
C ARG A 475 30.76 0.89 -10.45
N THR A 476 31.53 1.76 -9.82
CA THR A 476 31.37 3.22 -9.89
C THR A 476 32.02 3.79 -11.15
N ASP A 477 31.51 4.92 -11.63
CA ASP A 477 32.11 5.66 -12.76
C ASP A 477 33.30 6.52 -12.29
N HIS A 478 33.27 6.92 -11.02
CA HIS A 478 34.29 7.73 -10.36
C HIS A 478 34.88 7.00 -9.14
N PRO A 479 36.16 7.27 -8.76
CA PRO A 479 36.74 6.70 -7.56
C PRO A 479 36.02 7.22 -6.30
N ARG A 480 35.79 6.32 -5.33
CA ARG A 480 35.15 6.70 -4.07
C ARG A 480 36.01 7.74 -3.32
N PRO A 481 35.44 8.88 -2.89
CA PRO A 481 36.18 9.88 -2.14
C PRO A 481 36.43 9.43 -0.69
N GLU A 482 37.51 9.93 -0.08
CA GLU A 482 37.84 9.70 1.35
C GLU A 482 36.77 10.26 2.30
N ASN A 483 36.08 11.33 1.89
CA ASN A 483 34.98 11.93 2.62
C ASN A 483 33.77 12.04 1.70
N GLN A 484 32.60 11.60 2.16
CA GLN A 484 31.37 11.76 1.40
C GLN A 484 30.99 13.25 1.27
N SER A 485 30.64 13.70 0.06
CA SER A 485 30.08 15.05 -0.16
C SER A 485 28.57 15.12 0.12
N TYR A 486 27.93 13.96 0.23
CA TYR A 486 26.50 13.77 0.48
C TYR A 486 25.54 14.39 -0.54
N ARG A 487 26.08 14.85 -1.69
CA ARG A 487 25.28 15.32 -2.82
C ARG A 487 24.41 14.17 -3.30
N GLY A 488 23.13 14.47 -3.54
CA GLY A 488 22.19 13.51 -4.10
C GLY A 488 21.69 13.94 -5.46
N ALA A 489 21.56 12.96 -6.35
CA ALA A 489 20.79 13.07 -7.58
C ALA A 489 19.73 11.96 -7.61
N ILE A 490 18.67 12.17 -8.39
CA ILE A 490 17.59 11.20 -8.54
C ILE A 490 17.38 10.89 -10.00
N HIS A 491 17.18 9.62 -10.30
CA HIS A 491 16.61 9.17 -11.56
C HIS A 491 15.28 8.47 -11.27
N SER A 492 14.31 8.55 -12.17
CA SER A 492 13.00 7.94 -11.97
C SER A 492 12.53 7.18 -13.19
N LEU A 493 11.87 6.06 -12.95
CA LEU A 493 11.27 5.19 -13.96
C LEU A 493 9.86 4.79 -13.47
N ASN A 494 8.88 4.79 -14.37
CA ASN A 494 7.54 4.31 -14.06
C ASN A 494 7.41 2.87 -14.53
N LEU A 495 7.15 1.96 -13.59
CA LEU A 495 6.77 0.59 -13.88
C LEU A 495 5.25 0.57 -14.13
N PRO A 496 4.81 0.12 -15.32
CA PRO A 496 3.41 0.21 -15.68
C PRO A 496 2.53 -0.73 -14.86
N HIS A 497 1.30 -0.33 -14.59
CA HIS A 497 0.33 -1.08 -13.79
C HIS A 497 0.23 -2.57 -14.14
N ASN A 498 0.16 -2.91 -15.44
CA ASN A 498 0.06 -4.30 -15.89
C ASN A 498 1.25 -5.19 -15.48
N LEU A 499 2.47 -4.63 -15.45
CA LEU A 499 3.64 -5.33 -14.96
C LEU A 499 3.53 -5.55 -13.44
N VAL A 500 3.08 -4.53 -12.71
CA VAL A 500 2.91 -4.59 -11.26
C VAL A 500 1.87 -5.63 -10.86
N ASP A 501 0.73 -5.70 -11.56
CA ASP A 501 -0.30 -6.74 -11.34
C ASP A 501 0.24 -8.15 -11.57
N SER A 502 1.03 -8.32 -12.63
CA SER A 502 1.65 -9.61 -12.96
C SER A 502 2.63 -10.03 -11.86
N LEU A 503 3.43 -9.07 -11.35
CA LEU A 503 4.34 -9.31 -10.22
C LEU A 503 3.59 -9.60 -8.92
N ARG A 504 2.45 -8.95 -8.68
CA ARG A 504 1.61 -9.19 -7.51
C ARG A 504 1.02 -10.59 -7.54
N THR A 505 0.45 -10.98 -8.68
CA THR A 505 -0.09 -12.33 -8.93
C THR A 505 1.00 -13.38 -8.73
N PHE A 506 2.19 -13.15 -9.31
CA PHE A 506 3.35 -14.03 -9.13
C PHE A 506 3.77 -14.13 -7.66
N SER A 507 3.81 -13.00 -6.94
CA SER A 507 4.16 -12.97 -5.51
C SER A 507 3.18 -13.79 -4.68
N GLN A 508 1.88 -13.67 -4.96
CA GLN A 508 0.83 -14.45 -4.30
C GLN A 508 0.98 -15.96 -4.56
N GLN A 509 1.26 -16.36 -5.81
CA GLN A 509 1.47 -17.76 -6.18
C GLN A 509 2.67 -18.39 -5.46
N GLU A 510 3.73 -17.61 -5.25
CA GLU A 510 4.93 -18.02 -4.50
C GLU A 510 4.78 -17.82 -2.98
N GLY A 511 3.62 -17.36 -2.52
CA GLY A 511 3.30 -17.12 -1.10
C GLY A 511 4.12 -16.00 -0.45
N VAL A 512 4.68 -15.07 -1.23
CA VAL A 512 5.50 -13.96 -0.75
C VAL A 512 4.84 -12.61 -1.01
N THR A 513 5.36 -11.55 -0.39
CA THR A 513 4.88 -10.19 -0.68
C THR A 513 5.53 -9.61 -1.93
N LEU A 514 4.85 -8.62 -2.54
CA LEU A 514 5.43 -7.84 -3.64
C LEU A 514 6.78 -7.23 -3.25
N PHE A 515 6.94 -6.76 -2.01
CA PHE A 515 8.22 -6.27 -1.49
C PHE A 515 9.34 -7.31 -1.63
N MET A 516 9.11 -8.57 -1.22
CA MET A 516 10.10 -9.64 -1.29
C MET A 516 10.49 -9.94 -2.74
N THR A 517 9.53 -9.98 -3.66
CA THR A 517 9.78 -10.16 -5.09
C THR A 517 10.62 -9.03 -5.67
N LEU A 518 10.24 -7.77 -5.41
CA LEU A 518 10.98 -6.60 -5.90
C LEU A 518 12.40 -6.53 -5.29
N LEU A 519 12.57 -6.90 -4.03
CA LEU A 519 13.85 -6.99 -3.34
C LEU A 519 14.73 -8.10 -3.93
N ALA A 520 14.19 -9.29 -4.18
CA ALA A 520 14.92 -10.39 -4.81
C ALA A 520 15.49 -9.97 -6.17
N VAL A 521 14.67 -9.30 -6.99
CA VAL A 521 15.14 -8.75 -8.28
C VAL A 521 16.22 -7.69 -8.08
N TYR A 522 16.14 -6.88 -7.03
CA TYR A 522 17.15 -5.87 -6.72
C TYR A 522 18.48 -6.51 -6.30
N GLN A 523 18.44 -7.61 -5.53
CA GLN A 523 19.63 -8.38 -5.20
C GLN A 523 20.30 -8.98 -6.44
N VAL A 524 19.53 -9.48 -7.41
CA VAL A 524 20.08 -9.95 -8.70
C VAL A 524 20.73 -8.79 -9.47
N LEU A 525 20.09 -7.62 -9.50
CA LEU A 525 20.65 -6.41 -10.11
C LEU A 525 21.99 -6.03 -9.46
N LEU A 526 22.06 -6.00 -8.13
CA LEU A 526 23.27 -5.65 -7.38
C LEU A 526 24.38 -6.65 -7.61
N TRP A 527 24.09 -7.96 -7.62
CA TRP A 527 25.08 -8.99 -7.96
C TRP A 527 25.64 -8.76 -9.37
N ARG A 528 24.78 -8.41 -10.34
CA ARG A 528 25.22 -8.13 -11.71
C ARG A 528 26.15 -6.93 -11.81
N HIS A 529 25.92 -5.88 -11.01
CA HIS A 529 26.67 -4.61 -11.08
C HIS A 529 27.85 -4.51 -10.11
N SER A 530 27.91 -5.37 -9.08
CA SER A 530 29.08 -5.50 -8.20
C SER A 530 29.99 -6.67 -8.59
N GLY A 531 29.41 -7.78 -9.04
CA GLY A 531 30.10 -9.07 -9.13
C GLY A 531 30.20 -9.81 -7.78
N GLN A 532 29.70 -9.21 -6.69
CA GLN A 532 29.65 -9.84 -5.37
C GLN A 532 28.34 -10.61 -5.21
N SER A 533 28.43 -11.85 -4.76
CA SER A 533 27.29 -12.72 -4.51
C SER A 533 26.88 -12.79 -3.03
N ASP A 534 27.63 -12.17 -2.12
CA ASP A 534 27.31 -12.06 -0.69
C ASP A 534 27.46 -10.60 -0.25
N PHE A 535 26.37 -9.97 0.15
CA PHE A 535 26.32 -8.54 0.49
C PHE A 535 25.09 -8.19 1.34
N ILE A 536 25.01 -6.95 1.82
CA ILE A 536 23.90 -6.43 2.62
C ILE A 536 23.09 -5.42 1.81
N VAL A 537 21.77 -5.55 1.86
CA VAL A 537 20.81 -4.54 1.43
C VAL A 537 20.07 -4.03 2.64
N GLY A 538 20.08 -2.72 2.87
CA GLY A 538 19.28 -2.12 3.94
C GLY A 538 17.83 -1.96 3.50
N THR A 539 16.90 -2.12 4.43
CA THR A 539 15.51 -1.70 4.25
C THR A 539 15.04 -0.92 5.47
N ASP A 540 14.20 0.09 5.28
CA ASP A 540 13.65 0.86 6.38
C ASP A 540 12.41 0.18 6.97
N VAL A 541 12.26 0.33 8.28
CA VAL A 541 11.02 -0.02 8.99
C VAL A 541 10.60 1.17 9.83
N ALA A 542 9.30 1.44 9.87
CA ALA A 542 8.75 2.56 10.63
C ALA A 542 9.08 2.46 12.12
N ASN A 543 9.26 1.23 12.64
CA ASN A 543 9.58 0.93 14.03
C ASN A 543 8.57 1.55 15.01
N ARG A 544 7.29 1.49 14.62
CA ARG A 544 6.11 1.97 15.36
C ARG A 544 5.18 0.79 15.62
N ASN A 545 5.70 -0.23 16.30
CA ASN A 545 5.00 -1.47 16.63
C ASN A 545 4.09 -1.34 17.87
N ARG A 546 3.68 -0.12 18.19
CA ARG A 546 2.92 0.28 19.39
C ARG A 546 1.97 1.41 19.03
N VAL A 547 0.70 1.28 19.40
CA VAL A 547 -0.36 2.25 19.11
C VAL A 547 0.01 3.63 19.67
N GLU A 548 0.59 3.66 20.86
CA GLU A 548 0.99 4.89 21.55
C GLU A 548 2.06 5.68 20.79
N THR A 549 2.77 5.05 19.84
CA THR A 549 3.79 5.69 18.99
C THR A 549 3.25 6.16 17.65
N GLU A 550 2.05 5.76 17.21
CA GLU A 550 1.55 6.02 15.84
C GLU A 550 1.34 7.51 15.55
N ASP A 551 0.97 8.30 16.57
CA ASP A 551 0.69 9.74 16.46
C ASP A 551 1.85 10.65 16.90
N LEU A 552 3.02 10.10 17.27
CA LEU A 552 4.15 10.89 17.73
C LEU A 552 5.01 11.41 16.57
N ILE A 553 5.40 12.69 16.63
CA ILE A 553 6.56 13.19 15.89
C ILE A 553 7.84 12.76 16.63
N GLY A 554 8.81 12.22 15.91
CA GLY A 554 10.08 11.77 16.47
C GLY A 554 10.91 10.93 15.50
N PHE A 555 12.09 10.51 15.93
CA PHE A 555 12.96 9.65 15.14
C PHE A 555 12.78 8.17 15.50
N PHE A 556 11.89 7.46 14.80
CA PHE A 556 11.60 6.06 15.08
C PHE A 556 12.21 5.12 14.05
N VAL A 557 12.23 5.54 12.77
CA VAL A 557 12.68 4.71 11.65
C VAL A 557 13.98 3.97 11.95
N ASN A 558 13.97 2.67 11.73
CA ASN A 558 15.14 1.80 11.86
C ASN A 558 15.51 1.24 10.48
N VAL A 559 16.76 0.84 10.30
CA VAL A 559 17.24 0.20 9.07
C VAL A 559 17.65 -1.24 9.39
N LEU A 560 17.04 -2.19 8.69
CA LEU A 560 17.34 -3.61 8.84
C LEU A 560 18.36 -4.06 7.77
N PRO A 561 19.53 -4.60 8.16
CA PRO A 561 20.52 -5.10 7.22
C PRO A 561 20.16 -6.51 6.74
N LEU A 562 19.56 -6.61 5.55
CA LEU A 562 19.17 -7.88 4.94
C LEU A 562 20.35 -8.46 4.15
N ARG A 563 20.92 -9.57 4.62
CA ARG A 563 21.97 -10.29 3.87
C ARG A 563 21.38 -10.95 2.64
N ALA A 564 22.04 -10.78 1.51
CA ALA A 564 21.76 -11.48 0.27
C ALA A 564 22.94 -12.43 -0.01
N ASN A 565 22.67 -13.74 -0.08
CA ASN A 565 23.67 -14.74 -0.46
C ASN A 565 23.20 -15.52 -1.70
N LEU A 566 23.90 -15.29 -2.80
CA LEU A 566 23.66 -15.81 -4.15
C LEU A 566 24.82 -16.72 -4.62
N THR A 567 25.74 -17.11 -3.74
CA THR A 567 26.99 -17.80 -4.11
C THR A 567 26.75 -19.14 -4.82
N SER A 568 25.67 -19.85 -4.51
CA SER A 568 25.31 -21.14 -5.13
C SER A 568 24.69 -21.01 -6.53
N ASN A 569 24.50 -19.79 -7.05
CA ASN A 569 23.71 -19.52 -8.25
C ASN A 569 22.32 -20.21 -8.19
N PRO A 570 21.49 -19.85 -7.19
CA PRO A 570 20.18 -20.47 -7.02
C PRO A 570 19.26 -20.23 -8.23
N THR A 571 18.10 -20.89 -8.26
CA THR A 571 16.99 -20.44 -9.11
C THR A 571 16.36 -19.17 -8.55
N PHE A 572 15.51 -18.49 -9.33
CA PHE A 572 14.82 -17.31 -8.82
C PHE A 572 13.84 -17.67 -7.68
N GLN A 573 13.14 -18.81 -7.77
CA GLN A 573 12.28 -19.31 -6.69
C GLN A 573 13.05 -19.60 -5.40
N GLU A 574 14.22 -20.23 -5.49
CA GLU A 574 15.09 -20.49 -4.33
C GLU A 574 15.57 -19.18 -3.69
N LEU A 575 15.93 -18.17 -4.51
CA LEU A 575 16.26 -16.84 -4.01
C LEU A 575 15.05 -16.21 -3.30
N LEU A 576 13.86 -16.33 -3.87
CA LEU A 576 12.63 -15.74 -3.30
C LEU A 576 12.29 -16.35 -1.94
N ALA A 577 12.44 -17.67 -1.79
CA ALA A 577 12.30 -18.36 -0.51
C ALA A 577 13.35 -17.88 0.51
N SER A 578 14.60 -17.70 0.09
CA SER A 578 15.67 -17.16 0.95
C SER A 578 15.39 -15.71 1.39
N VAL A 579 14.90 -14.87 0.48
CA VAL A 579 14.49 -13.48 0.78
C VAL A 579 13.32 -13.46 1.76
N ARG A 580 12.34 -14.36 1.61
CA ARG A 580 11.24 -14.52 2.57
C ARG A 580 11.79 -14.80 3.97
N GLU A 581 12.62 -15.83 4.13
CA GLU A 581 13.16 -16.18 5.45
C GLU A 581 14.01 -15.06 6.05
N THR A 582 14.86 -14.42 5.24
CA THR A 582 15.70 -13.29 5.67
C THR A 582 14.85 -12.12 6.15
N ALA A 583 13.82 -11.74 5.37
CA ALA A 583 12.93 -10.63 5.72
C ALA A 583 12.11 -10.94 6.99
N LEU A 584 11.53 -12.15 7.11
CA LEU A 584 10.76 -12.54 8.28
C LEU A 584 11.61 -12.65 9.54
N GLY A 585 12.83 -13.18 9.42
CA GLY A 585 13.82 -13.19 10.50
C GLY A 585 14.18 -11.77 10.95
N ALA A 586 14.46 -10.88 10.00
CA ALA A 586 14.78 -9.47 10.27
C ALA A 586 13.61 -8.74 10.95
N TYR A 587 12.37 -8.95 10.49
CA TYR A 587 11.17 -8.36 11.09
C TYR A 587 10.90 -8.86 12.50
N THR A 588 11.24 -10.11 12.81
CA THR A 588 11.12 -10.66 14.17
C THR A 588 12.11 -9.99 15.13
N HIS A 589 13.22 -9.47 14.59
CA HIS A 589 14.29 -8.82 15.35
C HIS A 589 14.44 -7.33 15.06
N GLN A 590 13.36 -6.69 14.56
CA GLN A 590 13.37 -5.30 14.08
C GLN A 590 13.56 -4.25 15.18
N ASP A 591 13.29 -4.65 16.44
CA ASP A 591 13.45 -3.80 17.61
C ASP A 591 14.92 -3.48 17.93
N MET A 592 15.87 -4.22 17.35
CA MET A 592 17.29 -3.93 17.44
C MET A 592 17.64 -2.70 16.58
N PRO A 593 18.01 -1.55 17.17
CA PRO A 593 18.43 -0.39 16.40
C PRO A 593 19.72 -0.70 15.64
N LEU A 594 19.80 -0.33 14.36
CA LEU A 594 21.03 -0.47 13.56
C LEU A 594 22.23 0.15 14.29
N ASP A 595 21.99 1.26 14.98
CA ASP A 595 23.03 2.02 15.66
C ASP A 595 23.64 1.25 16.84
N LYS A 596 22.79 0.55 17.59
CA LYS A 596 23.24 -0.35 18.65
C LYS A 596 23.93 -1.59 18.06
N LEU A 597 23.42 -2.10 16.94
CA LEU A 597 24.05 -3.21 16.24
C LEU A 597 25.47 -2.87 15.75
N VAL A 598 25.67 -1.66 15.20
CA VAL A 598 27.00 -1.16 14.80
C VAL A 598 27.92 -1.00 16.00
N GLU A 599 27.41 -0.51 17.14
CA GLU A 599 28.17 -0.39 18.38
C GLU A 599 28.69 -1.76 18.87
N GLU A 600 27.83 -2.79 18.82
CA GLU A 600 28.14 -4.14 19.29
C GLU A 600 29.01 -4.95 18.31
N LEU A 601 28.81 -4.80 17.01
CA LEU A 601 29.59 -5.51 15.99
C LEU A 601 30.94 -4.87 15.69
N GLN A 602 31.10 -3.58 16.00
CA GLN A 602 32.32 -2.81 15.76
C GLN A 602 32.91 -3.00 14.36
N PRO A 603 32.12 -2.84 13.27
CA PRO A 603 32.66 -2.91 11.91
C PRO A 603 33.69 -1.79 11.67
N GLU A 604 34.51 -1.95 10.63
CA GLU A 604 35.50 -0.94 10.25
C GLU A 604 34.81 0.42 10.01
N ARG A 605 35.32 1.45 10.70
CA ARG A 605 34.78 2.82 10.59
C ARG A 605 35.43 3.52 9.40
N SER A 606 34.60 4.15 8.59
CA SER A 606 35.02 4.88 7.40
C SER A 606 34.23 6.16 7.25
N MET A 607 34.88 7.23 6.79
CA MET A 607 34.22 8.48 6.38
C MET A 607 33.75 8.44 4.91
N SER A 608 34.11 7.38 4.18
CA SER A 608 33.78 7.19 2.75
C SER A 608 32.49 6.41 2.53
N HIS A 609 32.02 5.64 3.51
CA HIS A 609 30.83 4.80 3.40
C HIS A 609 30.20 4.51 4.76
N ASN A 610 28.92 4.14 4.74
CA ASN A 610 28.22 3.64 5.92
C ASN A 610 28.82 2.30 6.41
N PRO A 611 28.76 2.01 7.72
CA PRO A 611 29.46 0.87 8.34
C PRO A 611 28.89 -0.53 8.01
N LEU A 612 27.61 -0.66 7.64
CA LEU A 612 26.97 -1.95 7.34
C LEU A 612 26.15 -1.96 6.05
N VAL A 613 25.63 -0.80 5.64
CA VAL A 613 24.62 -0.70 4.58
C VAL A 613 25.04 0.37 3.59
N GLN A 614 25.51 -0.02 2.41
CA GLN A 614 25.86 0.91 1.34
C GLN A 614 24.68 1.19 0.40
N VAL A 615 23.73 0.27 0.31
CA VAL A 615 22.56 0.38 -0.57
C VAL A 615 21.26 0.18 0.22
N LEU A 616 20.25 0.97 -0.12
CA LEU A 616 18.93 0.94 0.52
C LEU A 616 17.84 0.52 -0.48
N PHE A 617 16.88 -0.27 -0.03
CA PHE A 617 15.70 -0.68 -0.78
C PHE A 617 14.43 -0.47 0.04
N VAL A 618 13.51 0.34 -0.48
CA VAL A 618 12.30 0.77 0.21
C VAL A 618 11.09 0.68 -0.71
N LEU A 619 10.03 0.02 -0.24
CA LEU A 619 8.70 0.07 -0.87
C LEU A 619 7.80 0.98 -0.01
N GLN A 620 7.52 2.17 -0.51
CA GLN A 620 6.66 3.15 0.14
C GLN A 620 5.19 2.87 -0.18
N ASN A 621 4.46 2.44 0.85
CA ASN A 621 3.00 2.23 0.79
C ASN A 621 2.22 3.34 1.51
N THR A 622 2.87 4.47 1.80
CA THR A 622 2.22 5.59 2.48
C THR A 622 1.49 6.47 1.45
N PRO A 623 0.18 6.73 1.64
CA PRO A 623 -0.60 7.55 0.70
C PRO A 623 0.05 8.91 0.43
N ARG A 624 0.14 9.29 -0.84
CA ARG A 624 0.51 10.64 -1.26
C ARG A 624 -0.74 11.52 -1.26
N GLU A 625 -1.13 12.00 -0.09
CA GLU A 625 -2.34 12.81 0.02
C GLU A 625 -2.08 14.27 -0.40
N THR A 626 -2.92 14.76 -1.30
CA THR A 626 -3.20 16.21 -1.42
C THR A 626 -4.12 16.55 -0.27
N LEU A 627 -3.71 17.50 0.58
CA LEU A 627 -4.56 17.93 1.67
C LEU A 627 -5.41 19.11 1.18
N GLU A 628 -6.72 18.89 1.14
CA GLU A 628 -7.69 19.92 0.81
C GLU A 628 -8.35 20.41 2.09
N VAL A 629 -8.10 21.67 2.44
CA VAL A 629 -8.88 22.38 3.45
C VAL A 629 -9.75 23.43 2.75
N PRO A 630 -10.92 23.83 3.28
CA PRO A 630 -11.83 24.70 2.56
C PRO A 630 -11.18 26.03 2.14
N GLY A 631 -10.89 26.18 0.84
CA GLY A 631 -10.27 27.37 0.24
C GLY A 631 -8.73 27.35 0.14
N LEU A 632 -8.07 26.25 0.49
CA LEU A 632 -6.62 26.08 0.33
C LEU A 632 -6.28 24.61 -0.03
N THR A 633 -5.56 24.43 -1.13
CA THR A 633 -5.01 23.13 -1.53
C THR A 633 -3.53 23.09 -1.19
N MET A 634 -3.10 22.03 -0.49
CA MET A 634 -1.72 21.80 -0.10
C MET A 634 -1.17 20.58 -0.84
N THR A 635 -0.19 20.79 -1.71
CA THR A 635 0.47 19.71 -2.44
C THR A 635 1.96 19.66 -2.10
N ARG A 636 2.57 18.49 -2.21
CA ARG A 636 4.03 18.37 -2.01
C ARG A 636 4.77 19.15 -3.09
N PHE A 637 5.78 19.90 -2.67
CA PHE A 637 6.72 20.59 -3.53
C PHE A 637 8.09 19.89 -3.44
N GLY A 638 8.65 19.54 -4.59
CA GLY A 638 9.89 18.77 -4.66
C GLY A 638 11.07 19.54 -4.07
N VAL A 639 11.80 18.91 -3.15
CA VAL A 639 13.09 19.40 -2.65
C VAL A 639 14.09 18.28 -2.97
N VAL A 640 15.20 18.62 -3.62
CA VAL A 640 16.23 17.63 -3.95
C VAL A 640 16.92 17.21 -2.65
N ASP A 641 16.84 15.92 -2.35
CA ASP A 641 17.33 15.34 -1.10
C ASP A 641 18.82 14.95 -1.22
N THR A 642 19.49 14.88 -0.07
CA THR A 642 20.88 14.38 0.05
C THR A 642 20.93 12.87 -0.20
N ALA A 643 22.03 12.37 -0.78
CA ALA A 643 22.23 10.91 -0.91
C ALA A 643 22.92 10.39 0.34
N LYS A 644 22.18 9.64 1.16
CA LYS A 644 22.69 9.06 2.43
C LYS A 644 23.34 7.70 2.27
N PHE A 645 23.17 7.11 1.10
CA PHE A 645 23.66 5.80 0.69
C PHE A 645 24.30 5.97 -0.69
N ASP A 646 25.12 5.02 -1.11
CA ASP A 646 25.68 5.04 -2.46
C ASP A 646 24.56 4.97 -3.49
N LEU A 647 23.58 4.09 -3.23
CA LEU A 647 22.31 3.98 -3.94
C LEU A 647 21.16 3.77 -2.95
N ALA A 648 20.03 4.44 -3.17
CA ALA A 648 18.78 4.17 -2.46
C ALA A 648 17.63 4.08 -3.46
N MET A 649 16.99 2.91 -3.52
CA MET A 649 15.83 2.66 -4.37
C MET A 649 14.55 2.82 -3.57
N PHE A 650 13.73 3.78 -3.96
CA PHE A 650 12.39 4.01 -3.41
C PHE A 650 11.34 3.66 -4.47
N LEU A 651 10.49 2.70 -4.17
CA LEU A 651 9.36 2.29 -5.00
C LEU A 651 8.11 2.90 -4.39
N ASN A 652 7.36 3.68 -5.17
CA ASN A 652 6.13 4.32 -4.71
C ASN A 652 4.97 3.78 -5.50
N GLU A 653 4.04 3.10 -4.83
CA GLU A 653 2.85 2.58 -5.47
C GLU A 653 1.80 3.68 -5.70
N SER A 654 1.06 3.57 -6.81
CA SER A 654 0.00 4.48 -7.22
C SER A 654 -0.96 3.74 -8.18
N GLU A 655 -2.10 4.36 -8.49
CA GLU A 655 -3.04 3.82 -9.48
C GLU A 655 -2.43 3.63 -10.87
N GLU A 656 -1.35 4.35 -11.20
CA GLU A 656 -0.66 4.25 -12.50
C GLU A 656 0.40 3.11 -12.54
N GLY A 657 0.61 2.42 -11.42
CA GLY A 657 1.68 1.45 -11.21
C GLY A 657 2.69 1.92 -10.16
N ILE A 658 3.97 1.54 -10.33
CA ILE A 658 5.02 1.87 -9.35
C ILE A 658 5.98 2.90 -9.94
N ARG A 659 6.09 4.05 -9.28
CA ARG A 659 7.16 5.03 -9.55
C ARG A 659 8.42 4.62 -8.79
N LEU A 660 9.39 4.08 -9.52
CA LEU A 660 10.75 3.81 -9.04
C LEU A 660 11.55 5.10 -9.03
N ILE A 661 12.17 5.42 -7.90
CA ILE A 661 13.11 6.53 -7.74
C ILE A 661 14.43 5.92 -7.27
N LEU A 662 15.47 6.04 -8.09
CA LEU A 662 16.82 5.66 -7.71
C LEU A 662 17.59 6.94 -7.35
N GLN A 663 17.79 7.14 -6.05
CA GLN A 663 18.67 8.17 -5.53
C GLN A 663 20.11 7.65 -5.51
N TYR A 664 21.05 8.49 -5.92
CA TYR A 664 22.45 8.11 -6.03
C TYR A 664 23.40 9.27 -5.70
N ASN A 665 24.63 8.92 -5.33
CA ASN A 665 25.72 9.87 -5.14
C ASN A 665 26.40 10.18 -6.50
N PRO A 666 26.33 11.43 -7.01
CA PRO A 666 26.93 11.80 -8.28
C PRO A 666 28.46 11.85 -8.26
N ASP A 667 29.08 11.78 -7.07
CA ASP A 667 30.54 11.62 -6.97
C ASP A 667 30.98 10.17 -7.17
N LEU A 668 30.03 9.22 -7.28
CA LEU A 668 30.28 7.81 -7.58
C LEU A 668 29.74 7.42 -8.95
N PHE A 669 28.59 7.95 -9.36
CA PHE A 669 27.88 7.51 -10.56
C PHE A 669 27.50 8.65 -11.49
N ASP A 670 27.63 8.41 -12.79
CA ASP A 670 27.06 9.23 -13.84
C ASP A 670 25.57 8.86 -14.03
N GLU A 671 24.78 9.85 -14.47
CA GLU A 671 23.34 9.64 -14.73
C GLU A 671 23.09 8.51 -15.73
N THR A 672 23.94 8.35 -16.74
CA THR A 672 23.80 7.32 -17.78
C THR A 672 23.98 5.91 -17.22
N THR A 673 24.85 5.72 -16.22
CA THR A 673 25.02 4.45 -15.52
C THR A 673 23.77 4.11 -14.70
N ILE A 674 23.22 5.10 -13.99
CA ILE A 674 21.99 4.95 -13.21
C ILE A 674 20.78 4.64 -14.09
N GLN A 675 20.63 5.32 -15.23
CA GLN A 675 19.59 5.04 -16.24
C GLN A 675 19.69 3.60 -16.78
N ARG A 676 20.93 3.10 -16.99
CA ARG A 676 21.15 1.71 -17.41
C ARG A 676 20.76 0.74 -16.29
N MET A 677 21.10 1.02 -15.05
CA MET A 677 20.72 0.19 -13.90
C MET A 677 19.20 0.08 -13.74
N THR A 678 18.46 1.18 -13.86
CA THR A 678 16.98 1.15 -13.77
C THR A 678 16.35 0.43 -14.97
N SER A 679 16.90 0.60 -16.17
CA SER A 679 16.48 -0.17 -17.34
C SER A 679 16.69 -1.68 -17.14
N HIS A 680 17.85 -2.08 -16.60
CA HIS A 680 18.13 -3.49 -16.28
C HIS A 680 17.17 -4.04 -15.23
N TYR A 681 16.82 -3.23 -14.23
CA TYR A 681 15.84 -3.63 -13.22
C TYR A 681 14.49 -3.95 -13.85
N GLU A 682 13.97 -3.09 -14.74
CA GLU A 682 12.72 -3.36 -15.46
C GLU A 682 12.80 -4.64 -16.32
N VAL A 683 13.90 -4.86 -17.03
CA VAL A 683 14.10 -6.09 -17.82
C VAL A 683 14.11 -7.32 -16.93
N LEU A 684 14.77 -7.28 -15.77
CA LEU A 684 14.76 -8.38 -14.82
C LEU A 684 13.36 -8.66 -14.28
N LEU A 685 12.62 -7.62 -13.87
CA LEU A 685 11.23 -7.75 -13.39
C LEU A 685 10.34 -8.50 -14.41
N ARG A 686 10.48 -8.18 -15.70
CA ARG A 686 9.75 -8.89 -16.77
C ARG A 686 10.23 -10.32 -16.97
N SER A 687 11.54 -10.54 -16.80
CA SER A 687 12.17 -11.84 -17.03
C SER A 687 11.84 -12.87 -15.97
N VAL A 688 11.73 -12.46 -14.70
CA VAL A 688 11.47 -13.38 -13.59
C VAL A 688 10.08 -14.00 -13.66
N ILE A 689 9.09 -13.27 -14.17
CA ILE A 689 7.73 -13.80 -14.42
C ILE A 689 7.77 -14.89 -15.51
N ALA A 690 8.63 -14.73 -16.52
CA ALA A 690 8.69 -15.65 -17.66
C ALA A 690 9.60 -16.87 -17.43
N LYS A 691 10.53 -16.81 -16.48
CA LYS A 691 11.61 -17.79 -16.30
C LYS A 691 11.89 -18.10 -14.81
N GLN A 692 10.84 -18.39 -14.04
CA GLN A 692 10.94 -18.60 -12.58
C GLN A 692 11.88 -19.76 -12.18
N ASP A 693 11.91 -20.83 -12.98
CA ASP A 693 12.74 -22.03 -12.71
C ASP A 693 14.20 -21.88 -13.19
N ALA A 694 14.54 -20.74 -13.81
CA ALA A 694 15.88 -20.54 -14.35
C ALA A 694 16.88 -20.16 -13.24
N HIS A 695 18.11 -20.66 -13.36
CA HIS A 695 19.23 -20.18 -12.56
C HIS A 695 19.48 -18.69 -12.83
N LEU A 696 19.90 -17.97 -11.79
CA LEU A 696 20.11 -16.52 -11.87
C LEU A 696 21.12 -16.09 -12.95
N THR A 697 22.12 -16.91 -13.28
CA THR A 697 23.02 -16.66 -14.41
C THR A 697 22.29 -16.52 -15.75
N ALA A 698 21.20 -17.25 -15.96
CA ALA A 698 20.39 -17.12 -17.18
C ALA A 698 19.65 -15.77 -17.24
N LEU A 699 19.29 -15.20 -16.08
CA LEU A 699 18.74 -13.83 -16.02
C LEU A 699 19.81 -12.79 -16.36
N MET A 700 21.08 -13.04 -16.01
CA MET A 700 22.19 -12.15 -16.40
C MET A 700 22.44 -12.17 -17.92
N GLU A 701 22.24 -13.30 -18.58
CA GLU A 701 22.33 -13.38 -20.04
C GLU A 701 21.26 -12.54 -20.72
N VAL A 702 20.04 -12.51 -20.17
CA VAL A 702 18.95 -11.64 -20.69
C VAL A 702 19.35 -10.16 -20.60
N LEU A 703 20.02 -9.75 -19.52
CA LEU A 703 20.57 -8.39 -19.41
C LEU A 703 21.65 -8.11 -20.46
N ALA A 704 22.57 -9.05 -20.68
CA ALA A 704 23.63 -8.89 -21.67
C ALA A 704 23.06 -8.76 -23.11
N GLU A 705 21.99 -9.49 -23.42
CA GLU A 705 21.31 -9.37 -24.71
C GLU A 705 20.54 -8.05 -24.83
N SER A 706 19.87 -7.60 -23.76
CA SER A 706 19.23 -6.29 -23.73
C SER A 706 20.22 -5.15 -23.96
N ASP A 707 21.40 -5.20 -23.33
CA ASP A 707 22.51 -4.26 -23.56
C ASP A 707 22.96 -4.27 -25.02
N ARG A 708 23.10 -5.46 -25.63
CA ARG A 708 23.51 -5.61 -27.02
C ARG A 708 22.49 -5.00 -27.98
N GLN A 709 21.21 -5.27 -27.77
CA GLN A 709 20.13 -4.71 -28.59
C GLN A 709 20.06 -3.19 -28.50
N LYS A 710 20.23 -2.63 -27.30
CA LYS A 710 20.26 -1.18 -27.10
C LYS A 710 21.42 -0.53 -27.85
N ARG A 711 22.63 -1.09 -27.76
CA ARG A 711 23.79 -0.58 -28.53
C ARG A 711 23.56 -0.62 -30.04
N LEU A 712 22.98 -1.71 -30.56
CA LEU A 712 22.65 -1.81 -31.98
C LEU A 712 21.60 -0.78 -32.43
N LEU A 713 20.66 -0.40 -31.55
CA LEU A 713 19.69 0.66 -31.82
C LEU A 713 20.36 2.04 -31.80
N ASP A 714 21.19 2.33 -30.80
CA ASP A 714 21.91 3.58 -30.67
C ASP A 714 22.87 3.81 -31.87
N GLU A 715 23.55 2.74 -32.32
CA GLU A 715 24.40 2.77 -33.53
C GLU A 715 23.58 3.10 -34.79
N LYS A 716 22.41 2.48 -34.96
CA LYS A 716 21.50 2.79 -36.08
C LYS A 716 20.99 4.23 -36.03
N GLU A 717 20.58 4.72 -34.87
CA GLU A 717 20.12 6.10 -34.70
C GLU A 717 21.24 7.10 -34.98
N PHE A 718 22.47 6.80 -34.53
CA PHE A 718 23.65 7.62 -34.82
C PHE A 718 23.98 7.63 -36.32
N GLU A 719 23.93 6.49 -36.99
CA GLU A 719 24.09 6.38 -38.44
C GLU A 719 23.02 7.18 -39.19
N GLU A 720 21.75 7.06 -38.80
CA GLU A 720 20.65 7.82 -39.39
C GLU A 720 20.79 9.33 -39.17
N ALA A 721 21.15 9.76 -37.96
CA ALA A 721 21.39 11.17 -37.64
C ALA A 721 22.57 11.73 -38.43
N SER A 722 23.65 10.95 -38.56
CA SER A 722 24.83 11.29 -39.36
C SER A 722 24.49 11.39 -40.85
N LEU A 723 23.70 10.46 -41.38
CA LEU A 723 23.19 10.47 -42.76
C LEU A 723 22.27 11.68 -43.02
N ARG A 724 21.39 12.04 -42.08
CA ARG A 724 20.56 13.25 -42.16
C ARG A 724 21.42 14.52 -42.19
N LYS A 725 22.45 14.60 -41.35
CA LYS A 725 23.39 15.73 -41.32
C LYS A 725 24.18 15.85 -42.62
N LEU A 726 24.68 14.74 -43.16
CA LEU A 726 25.38 14.67 -44.46
C LEU A 726 24.48 15.05 -45.63
N LYS A 727 23.21 14.59 -45.67
CA LYS A 727 22.22 14.99 -46.68
C LYS A 727 21.87 16.48 -46.58
N GLY A 728 21.78 17.02 -45.36
CA GLY A 728 21.57 18.45 -45.11
C GLY A 728 22.75 19.33 -45.57
N LEU A 729 23.98 18.86 -45.38
CA LEU A 729 25.19 19.51 -45.91
C LEU A 729 25.22 19.48 -47.44
N LYS A 730 24.94 18.34 -48.09
CA LYS A 730 24.87 18.24 -49.56
C LYS A 730 23.83 19.16 -50.19
N ARG A 731 22.65 19.32 -49.57
CA ARG A 731 21.62 20.29 -50.01
C ARG A 731 22.09 21.74 -49.92
N LYS A 732 22.90 22.11 -48.92
CA LYS A 732 23.48 23.45 -48.78
C LYS A 732 24.58 23.73 -49.80
N THR A 733 25.34 22.72 -50.24
CA THR A 733 26.36 22.89 -51.28
C THR A 733 25.78 22.95 -52.69
N THR A 734 24.70 22.21 -52.99
CA THR A 734 24.02 22.28 -54.30
C THR A 734 23.15 23.52 -54.50
N ALA A 735 22.75 24.20 -53.43
CA ALA A 735 22.07 25.50 -53.52
C ALA A 735 23.04 26.70 -53.66
N LYS A 736 24.36 26.46 -53.61
CA LYS A 736 25.42 27.48 -53.73
C LYS A 736 26.26 27.34 -55.02
N SER A 737 25.99 26.34 -55.84
CA SER A 737 26.47 26.21 -57.23
C SER A 737 25.33 26.50 -58.18
#